data_AF-A0A1S2F0K4-F1
#
_entry.id   AF-A0A1S2F0K4-F1
#
_cell.length_a   1.000
_cell.length_b   1.000
_cell.length_c   1.000
_cell.angle_alpha   90.00
_cell.angle_beta   90.00
_cell.angle_gamma   90.00
#
_symmetry.space_group_name_H-M   'P 1'
#
loop_
_entity.id
_entity.type
_entity.pdbx_description
1 polymer ?
#
loop_
_entity_poly.entity_id
_entity_poly.type
_entity_poly.pdbx_seq_one_letter_code
_entity_poly.pdbx_strand_id
1 'polypeptide(L)'
;MSQTSGNQGLMMYWPFDEGTGAIAVESLSQVRDDIQYVLNQAEFTESRNPQWRPGVMGNGLLFDGYSTYISHRVKEGEVNRKTEYRSELSIGVWVAPRSYEWGFEGKLSAIVNRYNLDRKQGYLLGMFRHGSWSFQVGLEGGEWKELWSPDGLELPKNKWSYVNAVFDGNQGEMKLYLNGSEIVSAELPRNSRLAEAVGTELLIGKNNHSSKWAGVFSLHMFTGIMDELKIYNRALSAEEISEIYREVLNNACGGVHPQLAYDEIKLDRTPLLMDRHRPQYHASPPAHWMNEPHAPIYFDGQYHLFYQHNPLGPFFYHIHWGHWVSEDLVHWRDLPVALAPEKDQLAPDGIWSGSATYDADGLPVLFFTAGNDSASPNQSVALARSTYTRDGDPDLVHWVKHPVPLIVQNKGMGKFGDFRDPFVWKDEDGWYALVGSGIEGEGGAALAFASQDMLNWTYKGQLFKADVQKFPYLGPIWELPVLLSLGSDKQGVDKHLLLVSPVGQGADVEVFYWIGQLDKQSLSFTPDQEEPQLIDVGDFHFTGPSGMVDPKTGRKIIFTIAQGDRTLELEYRSGWAHNAGLPLSVYLREDGRLGIEPIQELQSLRGSRRLSLRDQSMAEANQRLQDVQGDMLEIQLEMEPGSAQQFGIKIRRTPDGEEETLLFYDMNHSTFSVDRTKTTLHPGERCGGIQGGRLDLLGENLKLHIYLDRSMVEAYANGLKSLTTRVYPSRKDALGLEIWGDGELVVKSLDIWDMQAIW
;
A
#
# COMPACT_ATOMS: atom_id res chain seq x y z
N MET A 1 35.05 -15.57 -37.93
CA MET A 1 33.66 -15.39 -37.48
C MET A 1 33.21 -16.72 -36.91
N SER A 2 33.50 -16.99 -35.63
CA SER A 2 33.06 -18.23 -34.97
C SER A 2 31.57 -18.08 -34.67
N GLN A 3 30.76 -19.00 -35.17
CA GLN A 3 29.43 -19.24 -34.61
C GLN A 3 29.63 -19.65 -33.15
N THR A 4 29.19 -18.84 -32.20
CA THR A 4 29.18 -19.20 -30.78
C THR A 4 28.22 -20.38 -30.58
N SER A 5 28.67 -21.42 -29.87
CA SER A 5 27.88 -22.63 -29.53
C SER A 5 26.53 -22.30 -28.88
N GLY A 6 26.43 -21.15 -28.19
CA GLY A 6 25.24 -20.70 -27.46
C GLY A 6 23.98 -20.40 -28.29
N ASN A 7 24.07 -20.30 -29.61
CA ASN A 7 22.89 -20.06 -30.48
C ASN A 7 22.36 -21.32 -31.17
N GLN A 8 23.06 -22.46 -31.07
CA GLN A 8 22.58 -23.70 -31.66
C GLN A 8 21.27 -24.13 -30.96
N GLY A 9 20.22 -24.42 -31.72
CA GLY A 9 18.92 -24.85 -31.18
C GLY A 9 18.11 -23.75 -30.49
N LEU A 10 18.55 -22.49 -30.53
CA LEU A 10 17.76 -21.37 -30.03
C LEU A 10 16.50 -21.19 -30.89
N MET A 11 15.33 -21.17 -30.25
CA MET A 11 14.02 -21.12 -30.89
C MET A 11 13.35 -19.77 -30.74
N MET A 12 13.46 -19.15 -29.56
CA MET A 12 12.94 -17.81 -29.28
C MET A 12 13.91 -17.07 -28.35
N TYR A 13 14.05 -15.75 -28.56
CA TYR A 13 14.90 -14.91 -27.73
C TYR A 13 14.36 -13.48 -27.62
N TRP A 14 14.02 -13.07 -26.40
CA TRP A 14 13.71 -11.67 -26.04
C TRP A 14 14.90 -11.08 -25.27
N PRO A 15 15.67 -10.17 -25.90
CA PRO A 15 16.76 -9.46 -25.22
C PRO A 15 16.25 -8.38 -24.27
N PHE A 16 15.06 -7.82 -24.48
CA PHE A 16 14.55 -6.65 -23.74
C PHE A 16 15.40 -5.37 -23.88
N ASP A 17 16.13 -5.27 -24.99
CA ASP A 17 17.05 -4.16 -25.27
C ASP A 17 16.39 -2.91 -25.89
N GLU A 18 15.08 -2.92 -26.11
CA GLU A 18 14.38 -1.79 -26.74
C GLU A 18 14.49 -0.49 -25.92
N GLY A 19 14.52 -0.60 -24.59
CA GLY A 19 14.74 0.51 -23.65
C GLY A 19 13.63 1.57 -23.61
N THR A 20 12.64 1.49 -24.49
CA THR A 20 11.49 2.40 -24.55
C THR A 20 10.34 1.80 -25.36
N GLY A 21 9.17 2.42 -25.29
CA GLY A 21 7.97 1.96 -26.00
C GLY A 21 7.26 0.80 -25.31
N ALA A 22 6.18 0.35 -25.93
CA ALA A 22 5.32 -0.74 -25.45
C ALA A 22 5.41 -2.00 -26.33
N ILE A 23 6.59 -2.26 -26.90
CA ILE A 23 6.86 -3.40 -27.79
C ILE A 23 8.10 -4.12 -27.30
N ALA A 24 8.04 -5.43 -27.21
CA ALA A 24 9.19 -6.32 -27.08
C ALA A 24 9.35 -7.11 -28.38
N VAL A 25 10.59 -7.26 -28.87
CA VAL A 25 10.88 -7.95 -30.12
C VAL A 25 11.43 -9.34 -29.84
N GLU A 26 10.77 -10.36 -30.38
CA GLU A 26 11.36 -11.70 -30.45
C GLU A 26 12.41 -11.69 -31.56
N SER A 27 13.69 -11.73 -31.16
CA SER A 27 14.82 -11.37 -32.01
C SER A 27 15.11 -12.37 -33.15
N LEU A 28 14.61 -13.60 -33.11
CA LEU A 28 14.85 -14.57 -34.18
C LEU A 28 13.84 -14.45 -35.32
N SER A 29 12.56 -14.40 -35.00
CA SER A 29 11.46 -14.26 -35.96
C SER A 29 11.14 -12.81 -36.28
N GLN A 30 11.68 -11.85 -35.53
CA GLN A 30 11.42 -10.41 -35.62
C GLN A 30 9.94 -10.06 -35.39
N VAL A 31 9.21 -10.93 -34.71
CA VAL A 31 7.84 -10.65 -34.27
C VAL A 31 7.89 -9.57 -33.20
N ARG A 32 6.96 -8.61 -33.32
CA ARG A 32 6.80 -7.49 -32.40
C ARG A 32 5.63 -7.81 -31.49
N ASP A 33 5.90 -8.11 -30.24
CA ASP A 33 4.89 -8.44 -29.25
C ASP A 33 4.51 -7.19 -28.45
N ASP A 34 3.20 -6.96 -28.31
CA ASP A 34 2.67 -5.86 -27.52
C ASP A 34 2.92 -6.13 -26.03
N ILE A 35 3.59 -5.20 -25.35
CA ILE A 35 3.70 -5.21 -23.89
C ILE A 35 2.40 -4.64 -23.34
N GLN A 36 1.60 -5.50 -22.69
CA GLN A 36 0.44 -5.05 -21.94
C GLN A 36 0.94 -4.31 -20.70
N TYR A 37 0.35 -3.16 -20.41
CA TYR A 37 0.63 -2.33 -19.24
C TYR A 37 -0.52 -1.34 -19.07
N VAL A 38 -0.98 -1.12 -17.84
CA VAL A 38 -2.22 -0.37 -17.63
C VAL A 38 -2.16 1.08 -18.12
N LEU A 39 -0.99 1.72 -18.05
CA LEU A 39 -0.86 3.13 -18.45
C LEU A 39 -0.57 3.33 -19.94
N ASN A 40 -0.49 2.26 -20.75
CA ASN A 40 -0.41 2.39 -22.21
C ASN A 40 -1.61 3.21 -22.73
N GLN A 41 -2.79 3.01 -22.15
CA GLN A 41 -4.02 3.72 -22.43
C GLN A 41 -4.61 4.27 -21.13
N ALA A 42 -3.86 5.18 -20.49
CA ALA A 42 -4.23 5.75 -19.20
C ALA A 42 -5.53 6.58 -19.27
N GLU A 43 -6.40 6.42 -18.28
CA GLU A 43 -7.67 7.15 -18.17
C GLU A 43 -7.53 8.48 -17.39
N PHE A 44 -6.71 8.49 -16.35
CA PHE A 44 -6.59 9.61 -15.40
C PHE A 44 -5.29 10.41 -15.50
N THR A 45 -4.29 9.86 -16.17
CA THR A 45 -2.99 10.48 -16.44
C THR A 45 -2.69 10.46 -17.94
N GLU A 46 -1.55 11.00 -18.34
CA GLU A 46 -1.05 10.84 -19.71
C GLU A 46 -0.66 9.38 -19.97
N SER A 47 -0.87 8.88 -21.19
CA SER A 47 -0.35 7.56 -21.57
C SER A 47 1.16 7.47 -21.34
N ARG A 48 1.60 6.37 -20.72
CA ARG A 48 3.01 6.08 -20.44
C ARG A 48 3.34 4.68 -20.92
N ASN A 49 4.54 4.55 -21.49
CA ASN A 49 5.09 3.25 -21.85
C ASN A 49 5.40 2.45 -20.56
N PRO A 50 5.50 1.11 -20.66
CA PRO A 50 6.07 0.28 -19.62
C PRO A 50 7.46 0.77 -19.22
N GLN A 51 7.84 0.44 -17.99
CA GLN A 51 9.09 0.91 -17.42
C GLN A 51 10.24 -0.02 -17.83
N TRP A 52 11.24 0.57 -18.49
CA TRP A 52 12.50 -0.09 -18.82
C TRP A 52 13.56 0.27 -17.78
N ARG A 53 14.47 -0.65 -17.51
CA ARG A 53 15.54 -0.54 -16.49
C ARG A 53 16.87 -1.01 -17.06
N PRO A 54 18.01 -0.69 -16.42
CA PRO A 54 19.26 -1.36 -16.73
C PRO A 54 19.10 -2.89 -16.60
N GLY A 55 19.44 -3.61 -17.66
CA GLY A 55 19.50 -5.07 -17.69
C GLY A 55 20.84 -5.59 -17.13
N VAL A 56 20.99 -6.91 -17.05
CA VAL A 56 22.33 -7.51 -16.92
C VAL A 56 23.14 -7.29 -18.19
N MET A 57 22.46 -7.17 -19.33
CA MET A 57 22.99 -6.72 -20.61
C MET A 57 22.06 -5.65 -21.16
N GLY A 58 22.59 -4.48 -21.49
CA GLY A 58 21.79 -3.39 -22.08
C GLY A 58 20.60 -2.99 -21.21
N ASN A 59 19.38 -3.26 -21.66
CA ASN A 59 18.14 -2.93 -20.94
C ASN A 59 17.38 -4.20 -20.49
N GLY A 60 16.52 -4.03 -19.48
CA GLY A 60 15.56 -5.02 -19.02
C GLY A 60 14.17 -4.40 -18.89
N LEU A 61 13.16 -5.26 -18.89
CA LEU A 61 11.75 -4.84 -18.73
C LEU A 61 11.32 -5.02 -17.27
N LEU A 62 10.78 -3.96 -16.66
CA LEU A 62 10.18 -4.02 -15.32
C LEU A 62 8.72 -4.48 -15.42
N PHE A 63 8.41 -5.56 -14.72
CA PHE A 63 7.06 -6.07 -14.53
C PHE A 63 6.53 -5.58 -13.17
N ASP A 64 5.39 -4.89 -13.19
CA ASP A 64 4.80 -4.26 -12.00
C ASP A 64 4.19 -5.26 -11.00
N GLY A 65 3.81 -6.46 -11.44
CA GLY A 65 3.17 -7.48 -10.62
C GLY A 65 1.66 -7.62 -10.80
N TYR A 66 1.01 -6.84 -11.66
CA TYR A 66 -0.43 -7.02 -11.93
C TYR A 66 -0.92 -6.65 -13.34
N SER A 67 -0.18 -5.81 -14.07
CA SER A 67 -0.62 -5.29 -15.37
C SER A 67 0.39 -5.47 -16.49
N THR A 68 1.68 -5.57 -16.15
CA THR A 68 2.74 -5.71 -17.14
C THR A 68 2.92 -7.16 -17.56
N TYR A 69 2.69 -7.49 -18.83
CA TYR A 69 2.99 -8.81 -19.40
C TYR A 69 3.07 -8.78 -20.93
N ILE A 70 3.64 -9.84 -21.52
CA ILE A 70 3.72 -9.99 -22.98
C ILE A 70 2.93 -11.23 -23.39
N SER A 71 2.17 -11.14 -24.49
CA SER A 71 1.60 -12.30 -25.17
C SER A 71 2.25 -12.45 -26.54
N HIS A 72 2.92 -13.58 -26.74
CA HIS A 72 3.48 -13.95 -28.04
C HIS A 72 2.45 -14.78 -28.81
N ARG A 73 1.89 -14.16 -29.86
CA ARG A 73 0.74 -14.69 -30.60
C ARG A 73 1.09 -15.95 -31.39
N VAL A 74 0.14 -16.88 -31.41
CA VAL A 74 0.19 -18.08 -32.25
C VAL A 74 -0.04 -17.69 -33.72
N LYS A 75 0.76 -18.21 -34.66
CA LYS A 75 0.54 -17.99 -36.11
C LYS A 75 -0.80 -18.59 -36.54
N GLU A 76 -1.58 -17.85 -37.34
CA GLU A 76 -2.83 -18.34 -37.91
C GLU A 76 -2.61 -19.66 -38.67
N GLY A 77 -3.24 -20.76 -38.21
CA GLY A 77 -3.12 -22.10 -38.78
C GLY A 77 -2.69 -23.21 -37.82
N GLU A 78 -2.26 -22.90 -36.59
CA GLU A 78 -1.88 -23.92 -35.57
C GLU A 78 -3.07 -24.50 -34.79
N VAL A 79 -4.24 -23.86 -34.81
CA VAL A 79 -5.40 -24.20 -33.95
C VAL A 79 -6.01 -25.58 -34.26
N ASN A 80 -5.72 -26.19 -35.42
CA ASN A 80 -6.27 -27.48 -35.87
C ASN A 80 -5.22 -28.60 -36.04
N ARG A 81 -4.03 -28.48 -35.45
CA ARG A 81 -2.99 -29.52 -35.55
C ARG A 81 -3.16 -30.63 -34.49
N LYS A 82 -2.73 -31.85 -34.84
CA LYS A 82 -2.58 -32.95 -33.88
C LYS A 82 -1.63 -32.52 -32.76
N THR A 83 -1.78 -33.10 -31.56
CA THR A 83 -0.83 -32.91 -30.45
C THR A 83 0.60 -33.10 -30.96
N GLU A 84 1.39 -32.04 -30.86
CA GLU A 84 2.82 -32.06 -31.17
C GLU A 84 3.59 -32.48 -29.92
N TYR A 85 4.73 -33.13 -30.11
CA TYR A 85 5.55 -33.63 -29.02
C TYR A 85 6.99 -33.18 -29.21
N ARG A 86 7.67 -32.80 -28.12
CA ARG A 86 9.10 -32.51 -28.12
C ARG A 86 9.85 -33.44 -27.18
N SER A 87 11.01 -33.90 -27.61
CA SER A 87 11.88 -34.71 -26.76
C SER A 87 12.73 -33.86 -25.82
N GLU A 88 12.94 -32.58 -26.14
CA GLU A 88 13.90 -31.73 -25.44
C GLU A 88 13.43 -30.27 -25.42
N LEU A 89 13.79 -29.54 -24.36
CA LEU A 89 13.50 -28.11 -24.18
C LEU A 89 14.48 -27.53 -23.16
N SER A 90 15.00 -26.32 -23.40
CA SER A 90 15.66 -25.54 -22.35
C SER A 90 15.17 -24.11 -22.33
N ILE A 91 15.05 -23.52 -21.15
CA ILE A 91 14.64 -22.13 -20.93
C ILE A 91 15.68 -21.50 -20.03
N GLY A 92 16.22 -20.35 -20.43
CA GLY A 92 17.18 -19.56 -19.64
C GLY A 92 16.77 -18.10 -19.61
N VAL A 93 16.85 -17.46 -18.45
CA VAL A 93 16.46 -16.05 -18.27
C VAL A 93 17.11 -15.45 -17.04
N TRP A 94 17.45 -14.16 -17.12
CA TRP A 94 17.85 -13.39 -15.96
C TRP A 94 16.65 -12.72 -15.33
N VAL A 95 16.50 -12.89 -14.02
CA VAL A 95 15.40 -12.30 -13.24
C VAL A 95 15.92 -11.62 -11.99
N ALA A 96 15.31 -10.49 -11.65
CA ALA A 96 15.49 -9.83 -10.37
C ALA A 96 14.10 -9.59 -9.75
N PRO A 97 13.61 -10.49 -8.87
CA PRO A 97 12.32 -10.35 -8.22
C PRO A 97 12.30 -9.15 -7.27
N ARG A 98 11.17 -8.44 -7.18
CA ARG A 98 11.01 -7.30 -6.25
C ARG A 98 10.21 -7.66 -5.01
N SER A 99 9.29 -8.62 -5.17
CA SER A 99 8.45 -9.21 -4.13
C SER A 99 8.07 -10.63 -4.53
N TYR A 100 7.42 -11.36 -3.63
CA TYR A 100 6.84 -12.67 -3.88
C TYR A 100 5.33 -12.62 -3.67
N GLU A 101 4.59 -13.41 -4.43
CA GLU A 101 3.17 -13.59 -4.20
C GLU A 101 2.89 -14.63 -3.10
N TRP A 102 1.62 -14.64 -2.65
CA TRP A 102 1.08 -15.60 -1.69
C TRP A 102 1.02 -17.05 -2.19
N GLY A 103 1.03 -17.28 -3.49
CA GLY A 103 0.87 -18.62 -4.05
C GLY A 103 -0.55 -19.19 -3.93
N PHE A 104 -1.58 -18.35 -4.14
CA PHE A 104 -2.99 -18.77 -4.14
C PHE A 104 -3.22 -20.01 -5.02
N GLU A 105 -4.01 -20.97 -4.53
CA GLU A 105 -4.26 -22.24 -5.24
C GLU A 105 -2.99 -23.05 -5.60
N GLY A 106 -1.84 -22.74 -5.00
CA GLY A 106 -0.56 -23.40 -5.30
C GLY A 106 0.02 -23.07 -6.67
N LYS A 107 -0.43 -21.99 -7.31
CA LYS A 107 0.03 -21.60 -8.66
C LYS A 107 1.27 -20.70 -8.61
N LEU A 108 2.12 -20.83 -9.63
CA LEU A 108 3.32 -20.01 -9.79
C LEU A 108 3.00 -18.66 -10.42
N SER A 109 3.68 -17.62 -9.93
CA SER A 109 3.84 -16.36 -10.65
C SER A 109 4.77 -16.61 -11.83
N ALA A 110 4.20 -16.63 -13.04
CA ALA A 110 4.90 -17.15 -14.22
C ALA A 110 5.99 -16.18 -14.70
N ILE A 111 7.20 -16.71 -14.90
CA ILE A 111 8.25 -16.01 -15.64
C ILE A 111 7.94 -16.14 -17.13
N VAL A 112 7.76 -17.38 -17.59
CA VAL A 112 7.30 -17.70 -18.95
C VAL A 112 6.52 -19.01 -18.94
N ASN A 113 5.44 -19.07 -19.71
CA ASN A 113 4.61 -20.26 -19.76
C ASN A 113 3.83 -20.38 -21.07
N ARG A 114 3.58 -21.64 -21.45
CA ARG A 114 2.67 -22.02 -22.52
C ARG A 114 2.10 -23.38 -22.15
N TYR A 115 1.04 -23.40 -21.34
CA TYR A 115 0.49 -24.66 -20.81
C TYR A 115 -1.04 -24.72 -20.75
N ASN A 116 -1.56 -25.95 -20.77
CA ASN A 116 -2.96 -26.27 -20.53
C ASN A 116 -3.01 -27.37 -19.47
N LEU A 117 -3.41 -27.01 -18.24
CA LEU A 117 -3.40 -27.94 -17.11
C LEU A 117 -4.43 -29.05 -17.27
N ASP A 118 -5.62 -28.74 -17.78
CA ASP A 118 -6.71 -29.73 -17.98
C ASP A 118 -6.30 -30.85 -18.92
N ARG A 119 -5.51 -30.50 -19.95
CA ARG A 119 -4.94 -31.46 -20.92
C ARG A 119 -3.58 -31.97 -20.50
N LYS A 120 -2.99 -31.42 -19.43
CA LYS A 120 -1.61 -31.65 -18.96
C LYS A 120 -0.60 -31.53 -20.11
N GLN A 121 -0.63 -30.38 -20.77
CA GLN A 121 0.21 -30.05 -21.92
C GLN A 121 1.01 -28.79 -21.65
N GLY A 122 2.20 -28.70 -22.24
CA GLY A 122 3.03 -27.51 -22.28
C GLY A 122 4.04 -27.42 -21.15
N TYR A 123 4.48 -26.20 -20.86
CA TYR A 123 5.48 -25.93 -19.83
C TYR A 123 5.23 -24.60 -19.11
N LEU A 124 5.79 -24.50 -17.91
CA LEU A 124 5.74 -23.32 -17.05
C LEU A 124 7.05 -23.23 -16.26
N LEU A 125 7.72 -22.08 -16.36
CA LEU A 125 8.79 -21.67 -15.46
C LEU A 125 8.29 -20.47 -14.65
N GLY A 126 8.35 -20.55 -13.32
CA GLY A 126 7.83 -19.48 -12.48
C GLY A 126 8.34 -19.53 -11.05
N MET A 127 8.09 -18.43 -10.35
CA MET A 127 8.37 -18.31 -8.92
C MET A 127 7.13 -18.59 -8.08
N PHE A 128 7.35 -18.88 -6.82
CA PHE A 128 6.34 -19.11 -5.82
C PHE A 128 6.69 -18.33 -4.56
N ARG A 129 5.97 -18.62 -3.47
CA ARG A 129 6.14 -17.99 -2.17
C ARG A 129 7.59 -17.99 -1.72
N HIS A 130 7.99 -16.88 -1.13
CA HIS A 130 9.30 -16.70 -0.49
C HIS A 130 10.51 -16.97 -1.39
N GLY A 131 10.34 -16.85 -2.71
CA GLY A 131 11.42 -17.00 -3.69
C GLY A 131 11.71 -18.44 -4.12
N SER A 132 10.99 -19.43 -3.59
CA SER A 132 11.00 -20.78 -4.19
C SER A 132 10.53 -20.70 -5.64
N TRP A 133 10.99 -21.61 -6.50
CA TRP A 133 10.66 -21.57 -7.91
C TRP A 133 10.62 -22.97 -8.52
N SER A 134 9.95 -23.11 -9.65
CA SER A 134 9.68 -24.41 -10.25
C SER A 134 9.63 -24.36 -11.77
N PHE A 135 10.06 -25.47 -12.36
CA PHE A 135 9.82 -25.80 -13.75
C PHE A 135 8.87 -26.98 -13.84
N GLN A 136 7.81 -26.81 -14.62
CA GLN A 136 6.73 -27.78 -14.75
C GLN A 136 6.48 -28.08 -16.23
N VAL A 137 6.20 -29.36 -16.54
CA VAL A 137 5.95 -29.83 -17.91
C VAL A 137 4.81 -30.86 -17.96
N GLY A 138 4.04 -30.80 -19.03
CA GLY A 138 3.06 -31.80 -19.40
C GLY A 138 3.67 -32.87 -20.31
N LEU A 139 3.57 -34.14 -19.92
CA LEU A 139 4.12 -35.27 -20.66
C LEU A 139 3.08 -35.96 -21.54
N GLU A 140 3.57 -36.60 -22.60
CA GLU A 140 2.81 -37.58 -23.36
C GLU A 140 2.22 -38.65 -22.41
N GLY A 141 0.92 -38.94 -22.58
CA GLY A 141 0.18 -39.83 -21.69
C GLY A 141 -0.61 -39.12 -20.59
N GLY A 142 -0.53 -37.79 -20.49
CA GLY A 142 -1.36 -37.01 -19.58
C GLY A 142 -0.84 -37.00 -18.14
N GLU A 143 0.47 -36.81 -17.98
CA GLU A 143 1.11 -36.59 -16.69
C GLU A 143 1.62 -35.14 -16.58
N TRP A 144 1.50 -34.53 -15.41
CA TRP A 144 2.09 -33.22 -15.10
C TRP A 144 3.26 -33.45 -14.15
N LYS A 145 4.45 -33.02 -14.55
CA LYS A 145 5.68 -33.14 -13.75
C LYS A 145 6.14 -31.78 -13.28
N GLU A 146 6.57 -31.72 -12.04
CA GLU A 146 7.08 -30.52 -11.41
C GLU A 146 8.47 -30.79 -10.85
N LEU A 147 9.39 -29.85 -11.06
CA LEU A 147 10.71 -29.84 -10.45
C LEU A 147 10.86 -28.53 -9.70
N TRP A 148 11.06 -28.61 -8.39
CA TRP A 148 11.15 -27.46 -7.48
C TRP A 148 12.59 -27.19 -7.08
N SER A 149 12.96 -25.92 -6.93
CA SER A 149 14.24 -25.51 -6.36
C SER A 149 14.40 -26.07 -4.94
N PRO A 150 15.58 -26.57 -4.55
CA PRO A 150 15.84 -26.98 -3.17
C PRO A 150 15.75 -25.81 -2.18
N ASP A 151 15.48 -26.13 -0.91
CA ASP A 151 15.54 -25.17 0.19
C ASP A 151 16.93 -24.52 0.29
N GLY A 152 16.98 -23.20 0.50
CA GLY A 152 18.22 -22.42 0.56
C GLY A 152 18.70 -21.91 -0.80
N LEU A 153 18.00 -22.25 -1.89
CA LEU A 153 18.29 -21.80 -3.26
C LEU A 153 17.11 -20.99 -3.85
N GLU A 154 16.42 -20.26 -2.97
CA GLU A 154 15.37 -19.31 -3.33
C GLU A 154 15.96 -18.12 -4.12
N LEU A 155 15.15 -17.54 -5.01
CA LEU A 155 15.50 -16.34 -5.76
C LEU A 155 15.45 -15.11 -4.84
N PRO A 156 16.57 -14.44 -4.55
CA PRO A 156 16.59 -13.29 -3.65
C PRO A 156 15.86 -12.07 -4.24
N LYS A 157 15.19 -11.28 -3.38
CA LYS A 157 14.63 -9.97 -3.77
C LYS A 157 15.76 -8.99 -4.14
N ASN A 158 15.49 -8.12 -5.10
CA ASN A 158 16.33 -7.01 -5.54
C ASN A 158 17.75 -7.45 -5.95
N LYS A 159 17.90 -8.68 -6.43
CA LYS A 159 19.17 -9.24 -6.89
C LYS A 159 18.94 -10.07 -8.13
N TRP A 160 19.87 -9.97 -9.06
CA TRP A 160 19.85 -10.77 -10.27
C TRP A 160 20.04 -12.26 -9.97
N SER A 161 19.41 -13.09 -10.77
CA SER A 161 19.58 -14.54 -10.76
C SER A 161 19.39 -15.06 -12.17
N TYR A 162 20.35 -15.85 -12.64
CA TYR A 162 20.22 -16.54 -13.91
C TYR A 162 19.60 -17.92 -13.69
N VAL A 163 18.33 -18.06 -14.03
CA VAL A 163 17.58 -19.31 -13.87
C VAL A 163 17.55 -20.05 -15.20
N ASN A 164 17.86 -21.35 -15.15
CA ASN A 164 17.67 -22.22 -16.32
C ASN A 164 16.94 -23.50 -15.94
N ALA A 165 16.09 -23.95 -16.84
CA ALA A 165 15.36 -25.19 -16.75
C ALA A 165 15.60 -26.03 -18.01
N VAL A 166 15.87 -27.32 -17.83
CA VAL A 166 16.14 -28.27 -18.92
C VAL A 166 15.22 -29.47 -18.78
N PHE A 167 14.59 -29.84 -19.89
CA PHE A 167 13.91 -31.11 -20.09
C PHE A 167 14.68 -31.89 -21.16
N ASP A 168 15.22 -33.04 -20.79
CA ASP A 168 15.85 -34.01 -21.69
C ASP A 168 15.09 -35.33 -21.61
N GLY A 169 14.04 -35.45 -22.41
CA GLY A 169 13.25 -36.66 -22.52
C GLY A 169 14.02 -37.83 -23.13
N ASN A 170 15.04 -37.59 -23.96
CA ASN A 170 15.86 -38.65 -24.56
C ASN A 170 16.69 -39.38 -23.52
N GLN A 171 17.27 -38.64 -22.55
CA GLN A 171 17.98 -39.23 -21.41
C GLN A 171 17.04 -39.54 -20.24
N GLY A 172 15.84 -38.97 -20.21
CA GLY A 172 14.86 -39.20 -19.16
C GLY A 172 15.19 -38.38 -17.92
N GLU A 173 15.44 -37.08 -18.07
CA GLU A 173 15.75 -36.19 -16.95
C GLU A 173 15.16 -34.79 -17.12
N MET A 174 14.91 -34.14 -15.98
CA MET A 174 14.67 -32.70 -15.87
C MET A 174 15.69 -32.10 -14.92
N LYS A 175 16.16 -30.89 -15.20
CA LYS A 175 17.20 -30.21 -14.40
C LYS A 175 16.88 -28.74 -14.22
N LEU A 176 17.25 -28.21 -13.05
CA LEU A 176 17.31 -26.77 -12.79
C LEU A 176 18.74 -26.34 -12.55
N TYR A 177 19.07 -25.16 -13.04
CA TYR A 177 20.35 -24.49 -12.81
C TYR A 177 20.11 -23.08 -12.29
N LEU A 178 20.94 -22.67 -11.34
CA LEU A 178 20.99 -21.31 -10.80
C LEU A 178 22.40 -20.77 -10.97
N ASN A 179 22.52 -19.60 -11.62
CA ASN A 179 23.80 -18.92 -11.83
C ASN A 179 24.86 -19.84 -12.47
N GLY A 180 24.44 -20.60 -13.48
CA GLY A 180 25.31 -21.49 -14.26
C GLY A 180 25.69 -22.82 -13.59
N SER A 181 25.11 -23.16 -12.43
CA SER A 181 25.37 -24.41 -11.71
C SER A 181 24.10 -25.24 -11.57
N GLU A 182 24.19 -26.57 -11.75
CA GLU A 182 23.05 -27.47 -11.52
C GLU A 182 22.70 -27.46 -10.03
N ILE A 183 21.41 -27.32 -9.71
CA ILE A 183 20.92 -27.28 -8.33
C ILE A 183 20.04 -28.47 -7.97
N VAL A 184 19.32 -29.04 -8.95
CA VAL A 184 18.47 -30.22 -8.75
C VAL A 184 18.18 -30.90 -10.08
N SER A 185 18.00 -32.21 -10.03
CA SER A 185 17.56 -33.04 -11.15
C SER A 185 16.46 -34.01 -10.72
N ALA A 186 15.62 -34.42 -11.66
CA ALA A 186 14.61 -35.45 -11.48
C ALA A 186 14.62 -36.44 -12.64
N GLU A 187 14.51 -37.73 -12.33
CA GLU A 187 14.42 -38.79 -13.33
C GLU A 187 13.02 -38.88 -13.96
N LEU A 188 13.00 -39.17 -15.25
CA LEU A 188 11.82 -39.45 -16.06
C LEU A 188 12.03 -40.79 -16.79
N PRO A 189 10.94 -41.44 -17.26
CA PRO A 189 11.10 -42.56 -18.19
C PRO A 189 11.91 -42.13 -19.42
N ARG A 190 12.90 -42.93 -19.81
CA ARG A 190 13.72 -42.66 -20.99
C ARG A 190 12.86 -42.60 -22.26
N ASN A 191 13.12 -41.62 -23.13
CA ASN A 191 12.30 -41.25 -24.30
C ASN A 191 10.94 -40.64 -23.92
N SER A 192 10.84 -40.01 -22.74
CA SER A 192 9.69 -39.17 -22.40
C SER A 192 9.56 -38.04 -23.42
N ARG A 193 8.32 -37.61 -23.68
CA ARG A 193 8.06 -36.50 -24.59
C ARG A 193 7.17 -35.48 -23.92
N LEU A 194 7.55 -34.21 -24.02
CA LEU A 194 6.71 -33.08 -23.64
C LEU A 194 5.57 -32.97 -24.66
N ALA A 195 4.33 -32.93 -24.18
CA ALA A 195 3.15 -32.73 -25.01
C ALA A 195 2.89 -31.23 -25.17
N GLU A 196 2.99 -30.69 -26.38
CA GLU A 196 2.85 -29.26 -26.64
C GLU A 196 1.42 -28.76 -26.39
N ALA A 197 1.28 -27.60 -25.76
CA ALA A 197 0.00 -26.91 -25.62
C ALA A 197 -0.36 -26.14 -26.91
N VAL A 198 -0.57 -26.88 -28.00
CA VAL A 198 -0.91 -26.31 -29.32
C VAL A 198 -2.17 -25.44 -29.23
N GLY A 199 -2.13 -24.26 -29.86
CA GLY A 199 -3.21 -23.28 -29.81
C GLY A 199 -3.29 -22.47 -28.51
N THR A 200 -2.35 -22.67 -27.58
CA THR A 200 -2.18 -21.81 -26.40
C THR A 200 -1.10 -20.77 -26.69
N GLU A 201 -1.35 -19.50 -26.35
CA GLU A 201 -0.35 -18.43 -26.44
C GLU A 201 0.78 -18.63 -25.43
N LEU A 202 1.98 -18.17 -25.78
CA LEU A 202 3.08 -18.07 -24.82
C LEU A 202 2.96 -16.73 -24.12
N LEU A 203 2.91 -16.75 -22.79
CA LEU A 203 2.90 -15.55 -21.96
C LEU A 203 4.23 -15.40 -21.23
N ILE A 204 4.68 -14.15 -21.09
CA ILE A 204 5.83 -13.76 -20.28
C ILE A 204 5.34 -12.82 -19.19
N GLY A 205 5.69 -13.12 -17.93
CA GLY A 205 5.31 -12.34 -16.76
C GLY A 205 3.88 -12.56 -16.23
N LYS A 206 3.08 -13.44 -16.87
CA LYS A 206 1.69 -13.72 -16.48
C LYS A 206 1.34 -15.19 -16.61
N ASN A 207 0.80 -15.79 -15.55
CA ASN A 207 0.26 -17.14 -15.65
C ASN A 207 -1.01 -17.15 -16.53
N ASN A 208 -1.07 -18.05 -17.52
CA ASN A 208 -2.20 -18.14 -18.46
C ASN A 208 -3.43 -18.84 -17.85
N HIS A 209 -3.31 -19.38 -16.64
CA HIS A 209 -4.41 -19.84 -15.76
C HIS A 209 -4.50 -18.99 -14.47
N SER A 210 -4.19 -17.68 -14.57
CA SER A 210 -4.26 -16.73 -13.46
C SER A 210 -5.62 -16.79 -12.75
N SER A 211 -5.61 -16.85 -11.43
CA SER A 211 -6.83 -16.71 -10.62
C SER A 211 -7.23 -15.23 -10.56
N LYS A 212 -8.53 -14.95 -10.41
CA LYS A 212 -9.04 -13.58 -10.31
C LYS A 212 -9.33 -13.22 -8.86
N TRP A 213 -8.63 -12.20 -8.35
CA TRP A 213 -8.96 -11.59 -7.07
C TRP A 213 -10.05 -10.53 -7.25
N ALA A 214 -11.13 -10.68 -6.49
CA ALA A 214 -12.30 -9.80 -6.54
C ALA A 214 -12.86 -9.54 -7.96
N GLY A 215 -12.69 -10.51 -8.87
CA GLY A 215 -13.15 -10.44 -10.27
C GLY A 215 -12.35 -9.54 -11.20
N VAL A 216 -11.42 -8.71 -10.70
CA VAL A 216 -10.70 -7.70 -11.49
C VAL A 216 -9.23 -8.11 -11.68
N PHE A 217 -8.50 -8.25 -10.57
CA PHE A 217 -7.05 -8.42 -10.57
C PHE A 217 -6.65 -9.84 -10.92
N SER A 218 -5.75 -10.00 -11.89
CA SER A 218 -5.08 -11.28 -12.13
C SER A 218 -3.99 -11.46 -11.07
N LEU A 219 -4.03 -12.57 -10.35
CA LEU A 219 -2.90 -13.04 -9.54
C LEU A 219 -1.90 -13.81 -10.44
N HIS A 220 -0.83 -14.35 -9.85
CA HIS A 220 0.13 -15.21 -10.55
C HIS A 220 0.95 -14.46 -11.60
N MET A 221 1.32 -13.23 -11.25
CA MET A 221 2.05 -12.31 -12.12
C MET A 221 3.45 -12.05 -11.57
N PHE A 222 4.45 -12.07 -12.44
CA PHE A 222 5.83 -11.79 -12.02
C PHE A 222 5.99 -10.31 -11.67
N THR A 223 6.77 -10.02 -10.62
CA THR A 223 7.10 -8.66 -10.19
C THR A 223 8.61 -8.51 -10.03
N GLY A 224 9.20 -7.59 -10.80
CA GLY A 224 10.66 -7.45 -10.90
C GLY A 224 11.14 -7.19 -12.32
N ILE A 225 12.44 -7.32 -12.55
CA ILE A 225 13.05 -7.11 -13.87
C ILE A 225 13.33 -8.47 -14.52
N MET A 226 13.05 -8.59 -15.82
CA MET A 226 13.57 -9.69 -16.65
C MET A 226 14.53 -9.16 -17.71
N ASP A 227 15.49 -10.01 -18.07
CA ASP A 227 16.45 -9.77 -19.13
C ASP A 227 16.86 -11.10 -19.79
N GLU A 228 17.24 -11.06 -21.07
CA GLU A 228 17.86 -12.18 -21.79
C GLU A 228 17.04 -13.51 -21.78
N LEU A 229 15.72 -13.46 -22.01
CA LEU A 229 14.87 -14.67 -22.06
C LEU A 229 15.11 -15.47 -23.33
N LYS A 230 15.66 -16.68 -23.19
CA LYS A 230 16.00 -17.60 -24.28
C LYS A 230 15.28 -18.94 -24.11
N ILE A 231 14.68 -19.44 -25.20
CA ILE A 231 14.04 -20.75 -25.26
C ILE A 231 14.69 -21.57 -26.38
N TYR A 232 15.16 -22.76 -26.04
CA TYR A 232 15.86 -23.69 -26.92
C TYR A 232 15.02 -24.93 -27.20
N ASN A 233 15.04 -25.42 -28.43
CA ASN A 233 14.37 -26.66 -28.85
C ASN A 233 15.18 -27.93 -28.58
N ARG A 234 16.19 -27.85 -27.70
CA ARG A 234 17.09 -28.92 -27.31
C ARG A 234 17.44 -28.83 -25.82
N ALA A 235 18.03 -29.89 -25.29
CA ALA A 235 18.62 -29.89 -23.96
C ALA A 235 19.99 -29.20 -24.02
N LEU A 236 20.21 -28.21 -23.16
CA LEU A 236 21.53 -27.62 -22.95
C LEU A 236 22.31 -28.48 -21.94
N SER A 237 23.60 -28.68 -22.22
CA SER A 237 24.53 -29.29 -21.26
C SER A 237 24.87 -28.34 -20.12
N ALA A 238 25.35 -28.89 -19.00
CA ALA A 238 25.81 -28.11 -17.86
C ALA A 238 26.94 -27.15 -18.24
N GLU A 239 27.84 -27.59 -19.12
CA GLU A 239 28.94 -26.78 -19.65
C GLU A 239 28.42 -25.58 -20.44
N GLU A 240 27.44 -25.77 -21.33
CA GLU A 240 26.85 -24.69 -22.13
C GLU A 240 26.15 -23.65 -21.24
N ILE A 241 25.36 -24.08 -20.26
CA ILE A 241 24.66 -23.16 -19.33
C ILE A 241 25.68 -22.37 -18.52
N SER A 242 26.73 -23.03 -18.03
CA SER A 242 27.82 -22.38 -17.29
C SER A 242 28.59 -21.39 -18.17
N GLU A 243 28.80 -21.71 -19.45
CA GLU A 243 29.44 -20.82 -20.41
C GLU A 243 28.56 -19.60 -20.73
N ILE A 244 27.26 -19.77 -20.95
CA ILE A 244 26.32 -18.65 -21.20
C ILE A 244 26.32 -17.69 -19.99
N TYR A 245 26.24 -18.23 -18.77
CA TYR A 245 26.33 -17.42 -17.56
C TYR A 245 27.66 -16.65 -17.49
N ARG A 246 28.79 -17.34 -17.70
CA ARG A 246 30.13 -16.73 -17.67
C ARG A 246 30.34 -15.69 -18.77
N GLU A 247 29.73 -15.87 -19.94
CA GLU A 247 29.79 -14.92 -21.04
C GLU A 247 29.16 -13.57 -20.64
N VAL A 248 27.98 -13.60 -20.03
CA VAL A 248 27.33 -12.39 -19.48
C VAL A 248 28.23 -11.75 -18.42
N LEU A 249 28.75 -12.53 -17.48
CA LEU A 249 29.62 -11.98 -16.43
C LEU A 249 30.87 -11.31 -17.02
N ASN A 250 31.55 -11.96 -17.96
CA ASN A 250 32.80 -11.46 -18.52
C ASN A 250 32.59 -10.24 -19.44
N ASN A 251 31.53 -10.24 -20.23
CA ASN A 251 31.30 -9.22 -21.25
C ASN A 251 30.55 -7.99 -20.70
N ALA A 252 29.64 -8.18 -19.74
CA ALA A 252 28.76 -7.13 -19.25
C ALA A 252 28.98 -6.77 -17.76
N CYS A 253 29.53 -7.68 -16.95
CA CYS A 253 29.61 -7.49 -15.50
C CYS A 253 31.05 -7.53 -14.94
N GLY A 254 32.09 -7.47 -15.77
CA GLY A 254 33.49 -7.45 -15.33
C GLY A 254 33.96 -8.71 -14.59
N GLY A 255 33.33 -9.85 -14.85
CA GLY A 255 33.66 -11.16 -14.25
C GLY A 255 33.05 -11.39 -12.86
N VAL A 256 32.22 -10.47 -12.35
CA VAL A 256 31.53 -10.63 -11.07
C VAL A 256 30.02 -10.72 -11.27
N HIS A 257 29.32 -11.31 -10.31
CA HIS A 257 27.86 -11.39 -10.34
C HIS A 257 27.24 -9.98 -10.33
N PRO A 258 26.28 -9.67 -11.24
CA PRO A 258 25.72 -8.34 -11.37
C PRO A 258 25.09 -7.87 -10.07
N GLN A 259 25.40 -6.64 -9.68
CA GLN A 259 24.74 -5.95 -8.57
C GLN A 259 23.56 -5.14 -9.13
N LEU A 260 22.56 -4.94 -8.29
CA LEU A 260 21.38 -4.15 -8.62
C LEU A 260 21.13 -3.18 -7.48
N ALA A 261 21.24 -1.88 -7.75
CA ALA A 261 20.88 -0.86 -6.77
C ALA A 261 19.36 -0.82 -6.61
N TYR A 262 18.88 -0.51 -5.40
CA TYR A 262 17.42 -0.46 -5.16
C TYR A 262 16.72 0.54 -6.08
N ASP A 263 17.35 1.67 -6.37
CA ASP A 263 16.82 2.71 -7.28
C ASP A 263 16.63 2.22 -8.72
N GLU A 264 17.35 1.17 -9.13
CA GLU A 264 17.22 0.58 -10.47
C GLU A 264 16.03 -0.37 -10.57
N ILE A 265 15.48 -0.85 -9.45
CA ILE A 265 14.35 -1.80 -9.44
C ILE A 265 13.08 -1.26 -8.79
N LYS A 266 13.16 -0.21 -7.97
CA LYS A 266 11.99 0.35 -7.28
C LYS A 266 10.89 0.80 -8.27
N LEU A 267 9.66 0.82 -7.76
CA LEU A 267 8.54 1.43 -8.47
C LEU A 267 8.80 2.93 -8.58
N ASP A 268 8.68 3.46 -9.79
CA ASP A 268 8.77 4.90 -10.04
C ASP A 268 7.40 5.55 -9.86
N ARG A 269 7.33 6.57 -8.99
CA ARG A 269 6.12 7.38 -8.76
C ARG A 269 5.82 8.37 -9.88
N THR A 270 6.85 8.76 -10.65
CA THR A 270 6.79 9.84 -11.65
C THR A 270 5.62 9.68 -12.63
N PRO A 271 5.29 8.48 -13.16
CA PRO A 271 4.15 8.30 -14.05
C PRO A 271 2.80 8.70 -13.43
N LEU A 272 2.66 8.60 -12.11
CA LEU A 272 1.42 8.89 -11.38
C LEU A 272 1.38 10.32 -10.83
N LEU A 273 2.49 11.07 -10.83
CA LEU A 273 2.51 12.48 -10.40
C LEU A 273 1.68 13.40 -11.30
N MET A 274 1.37 12.97 -12.53
CA MET A 274 0.51 13.70 -13.47
C MET A 274 -0.94 13.20 -13.48
N ASP A 275 -1.28 12.18 -12.69
CA ASP A 275 -2.66 11.72 -12.53
C ASP A 275 -3.49 12.82 -11.89
N ARG A 276 -4.57 13.24 -12.58
CA ARG A 276 -5.45 14.35 -12.17
C ARG A 276 -6.18 14.14 -10.84
N HIS A 277 -6.13 12.93 -10.30
CA HIS A 277 -6.74 12.54 -9.04
C HIS A 277 -5.70 12.04 -8.03
N ARG A 278 -4.42 11.87 -8.36
CA ARG A 278 -3.41 11.45 -7.39
C ARG A 278 -3.09 12.61 -6.44
N PRO A 279 -3.33 12.48 -5.12
CA PRO A 279 -2.95 13.51 -4.15
C PRO A 279 -1.45 13.84 -4.24
N GLN A 280 -1.12 15.12 -4.19
CA GLN A 280 0.24 15.63 -4.36
C GLN A 280 0.90 16.04 -3.06
N TYR A 281 0.12 16.34 -2.01
CA TYR A 281 0.66 16.68 -0.69
C TYR A 281 0.08 15.83 0.46
N HIS A 282 -0.53 14.70 0.10
CA HIS A 282 -0.85 13.61 1.02
C HIS A 282 0.09 12.44 0.74
N ALA A 283 0.75 11.92 1.79
CA ALA A 283 1.71 10.82 1.65
C ALA A 283 1.03 9.57 1.07
N SER A 284 1.71 8.89 0.15
CA SER A 284 1.14 7.76 -0.59
C SER A 284 2.24 6.98 -1.32
N PRO A 285 2.08 5.66 -1.54
CA PRO A 285 3.17 4.82 -2.06
C PRO A 285 3.50 5.22 -3.49
N PRO A 286 4.66 4.81 -4.03
CA PRO A 286 5.00 5.12 -5.41
C PRO A 286 3.95 4.64 -6.42
N ALA A 287 3.35 3.49 -6.16
CA ALA A 287 2.18 2.94 -6.84
C ALA A 287 1.51 1.90 -5.91
N HIS A 288 0.47 1.24 -6.43
CA HIS A 288 -0.24 0.13 -5.78
C HIS A 288 -1.06 0.55 -4.55
N TRP A 289 -1.38 -0.40 -3.69
CA TRP A 289 -2.28 -0.23 -2.55
C TRP A 289 -1.51 0.04 -1.26
N MET A 290 -2.06 0.92 -0.43
CA MET A 290 -1.66 1.10 0.97
C MET A 290 -2.88 1.10 1.90
N ASN A 291 -2.69 0.78 3.19
CA ASN A 291 -3.65 1.09 4.25
C ASN A 291 -3.12 2.17 5.20
N GLU A 292 -3.53 2.17 6.47
CA GLU A 292 -3.12 3.11 7.50
C GLU A 292 -1.59 3.34 7.57
N PRO A 293 -1.16 4.61 7.57
CA PRO A 293 0.15 4.97 8.07
C PRO A 293 0.21 4.74 9.58
N HIS A 294 1.27 4.11 10.05
CA HIS A 294 1.42 3.71 11.44
C HIS A 294 2.89 3.67 11.88
N ALA A 295 3.09 3.36 13.16
CA ALA A 295 4.41 3.30 13.79
C ALA A 295 5.28 4.56 13.61
N PRO A 296 4.73 5.78 13.78
CA PRO A 296 5.53 7.01 13.69
C PRO A 296 6.62 7.04 14.77
N ILE A 297 7.86 7.34 14.38
CA ILE A 297 9.00 7.47 15.30
C ILE A 297 10.00 8.50 14.79
N TYR A 298 10.64 9.23 15.69
CA TYR A 298 11.69 10.18 15.33
C TYR A 298 13.05 9.66 15.75
N PHE A 299 14.00 9.53 14.83
CA PHE A 299 15.31 9.01 15.12
C PHE A 299 16.37 9.73 14.29
N ASP A 300 17.46 10.12 14.96
CA ASP A 300 18.66 10.71 14.35
C ASP A 300 18.40 11.77 13.27
N GLY A 301 17.50 12.72 13.57
CA GLY A 301 17.17 13.82 12.65
C GLY A 301 15.91 13.59 11.81
N GLN A 302 15.41 12.36 11.69
CA GLN A 302 14.35 11.98 10.76
C GLN A 302 13.09 11.48 11.47
N TYR A 303 11.93 11.86 10.97
CA TYR A 303 10.65 11.21 11.22
C TYR A 303 10.52 10.02 10.27
N HIS A 304 10.26 8.84 10.83
CA HIS A 304 9.91 7.64 10.08
C HIS A 304 8.41 7.39 10.24
N LEU A 305 7.76 7.03 9.13
CA LEU A 305 6.36 6.63 9.09
C LEU A 305 6.24 5.39 8.21
N PHE A 306 5.61 4.35 8.73
CA PHE A 306 5.39 3.09 8.02
C PHE A 306 3.94 3.01 7.57
N TYR A 307 3.61 2.08 6.69
CA TYR A 307 2.23 1.88 6.24
C TYR A 307 2.04 0.46 5.72
N GLN A 308 0.83 -0.10 5.87
CA GLN A 308 0.54 -1.37 5.21
C GLN A 308 0.58 -1.18 3.70
N HIS A 309 1.15 -2.15 2.99
CA HIS A 309 1.39 -2.05 1.55
C HIS A 309 1.23 -3.41 0.87
N ASN A 310 0.62 -3.41 -0.32
CA ASN A 310 0.70 -4.55 -1.23
C ASN A 310 1.64 -4.22 -2.40
N PRO A 311 2.83 -4.85 -2.48
CA PRO A 311 3.79 -4.60 -3.57
C PRO A 311 3.37 -5.19 -4.91
N LEU A 312 2.25 -5.93 -4.98
CA LEU A 312 1.80 -6.65 -6.16
C LEU A 312 0.77 -5.89 -7.00
N GLY A 313 0.12 -4.86 -6.46
CA GLY A 313 -0.86 -4.08 -7.23
C GLY A 313 -1.82 -3.28 -6.35
N PRO A 314 -2.71 -2.49 -6.95
CA PRO A 314 -3.63 -1.60 -6.23
C PRO A 314 -4.84 -2.36 -5.65
N PHE A 315 -4.59 -3.39 -4.84
CA PHE A 315 -5.60 -4.17 -4.12
C PHE A 315 -5.07 -4.72 -2.79
N PHE A 316 -5.95 -4.96 -1.82
CA PHE A 316 -5.62 -5.66 -0.57
C PHE A 316 -5.31 -7.14 -0.85
N TYR A 317 -4.13 -7.63 -0.45
CA TYR A 317 -3.76 -9.05 -0.56
C TYR A 317 -2.60 -9.48 0.34
N HIS A 318 -1.34 -9.28 -0.09
CA HIS A 318 -0.13 -9.78 0.58
C HIS A 318 0.58 -8.64 1.32
N ILE A 319 0.28 -8.48 2.61
CA ILE A 319 0.62 -7.26 3.37
C ILE A 319 2.09 -7.22 3.80
N HIS A 320 2.72 -6.10 3.47
CA HIS A 320 4.06 -5.66 3.86
C HIS A 320 3.99 -4.32 4.59
N TRP A 321 5.10 -3.88 5.17
CA TRP A 321 5.24 -2.50 5.66
C TRP A 321 6.10 -1.68 4.69
N GLY A 322 5.49 -0.69 4.03
CA GLY A 322 6.23 0.38 3.35
C GLY A 322 6.84 1.37 4.35
N HIS A 323 7.71 2.24 3.87
CA HIS A 323 8.51 3.12 4.72
C HIS A 323 8.76 4.49 4.08
N TRP A 324 8.40 5.55 4.80
CA TRP A 324 8.75 6.93 4.48
C TRP A 324 9.63 7.54 5.55
N VAL A 325 10.53 8.43 5.12
CA VAL A 325 11.28 9.32 6.01
C VAL A 325 11.11 10.78 5.64
N SER A 326 11.14 11.66 6.63
CA SER A 326 11.02 13.10 6.49
C SER A 326 11.81 13.83 7.57
N GLU A 327 12.39 14.98 7.26
CA GLU A 327 13.03 15.85 8.27
C GLU A 327 12.02 16.81 8.93
N ASP A 328 10.85 17.00 8.33
CA ASP A 328 9.90 18.08 8.64
C ASP A 328 8.43 17.65 8.73
N LEU A 329 8.13 16.34 8.66
CA LEU A 329 6.78 15.73 8.60
C LEU A 329 5.97 16.06 7.34
N VAL A 330 6.56 16.76 6.37
CA VAL A 330 5.87 17.28 5.18
C VAL A 330 6.47 16.68 3.93
N HIS A 331 7.77 16.84 3.70
CA HIS A 331 8.46 16.31 2.53
C HIS A 331 8.95 14.90 2.84
N TRP A 332 8.42 13.92 2.11
CA TRP A 332 8.67 12.50 2.37
C TRP A 332 9.53 11.88 1.27
N ARG A 333 10.41 10.96 1.66
CA ARG A 333 11.18 10.12 0.76
C ARG A 333 10.79 8.66 0.91
N ASP A 334 10.55 7.99 -0.21
CA ASP A 334 10.29 6.54 -0.25
C ASP A 334 11.58 5.76 0.08
N LEU A 335 11.47 4.83 1.03
CA LEU A 335 12.50 3.85 1.36
C LEU A 335 12.08 2.43 0.95
N PRO A 336 13.01 1.46 0.93
CA PRO A 336 12.67 0.06 0.76
C PRO A 336 11.63 -0.42 1.77
N VAL A 337 10.87 -1.45 1.39
CA VAL A 337 9.95 -2.15 2.30
C VAL A 337 10.67 -2.55 3.58
N ALA A 338 10.18 -2.09 4.72
CA ALA A 338 10.80 -2.29 6.03
C ALA A 338 10.61 -3.73 6.54
N LEU A 339 9.38 -4.25 6.43
CA LEU A 339 9.04 -5.62 6.85
C LEU A 339 8.22 -6.33 5.77
N ALA A 340 8.54 -7.61 5.56
CA ALA A 340 7.90 -8.48 4.57
C ALA A 340 7.61 -9.86 5.17
N PRO A 341 6.60 -10.57 4.67
CA PRO A 341 6.47 -12.00 4.89
C PRO A 341 7.68 -12.75 4.35
N GLU A 342 8.24 -13.66 5.15
CA GLU A 342 9.44 -14.42 4.82
C GLU A 342 9.21 -15.92 5.06
N LYS A 343 10.14 -16.75 4.60
CA LYS A 343 10.13 -18.19 4.89
C LYS A 343 10.57 -18.45 6.34
N ASP A 344 9.74 -18.02 7.28
CA ASP A 344 9.94 -18.19 8.72
C ASP A 344 8.70 -18.80 9.38
N GLN A 345 8.75 -18.99 10.70
CA GLN A 345 7.61 -19.47 11.49
C GLN A 345 6.85 -18.34 12.18
N LEU A 346 7.33 -17.11 12.07
CA LEU A 346 6.80 -15.96 12.78
C LEU A 346 5.63 -15.36 12.01
N ALA A 347 5.89 -14.94 10.76
CA ALA A 347 4.97 -14.19 9.94
C ALA A 347 5.06 -14.54 8.44
N PRO A 348 4.95 -15.83 8.05
CA PRO A 348 5.03 -16.24 6.65
C PRO A 348 3.81 -15.80 5.81
N ASP A 349 2.75 -15.35 6.48
CA ASP A 349 1.42 -15.14 5.90
C ASP A 349 0.94 -13.68 6.02
N GLY A 350 1.77 -12.76 6.53
CA GLY A 350 1.40 -11.35 6.57
C GLY A 350 2.08 -10.58 7.69
N ILE A 351 2.36 -9.31 7.42
CA ILE A 351 2.86 -8.35 8.41
C ILE A 351 1.82 -7.24 8.54
N TRP A 352 0.86 -7.40 9.45
CA TRP A 352 -0.17 -6.39 9.70
C TRP A 352 0.32 -5.30 10.64
N SER A 353 -0.55 -4.32 10.89
CA SER A 353 -0.21 -3.06 11.55
C SER A 353 0.30 -3.21 12.98
N GLY A 354 0.83 -2.10 13.49
CA GLY A 354 1.37 -2.00 14.83
C GLY A 354 1.97 -0.61 15.09
N SER A 355 3.03 -0.57 15.89
CA SER A 355 3.61 0.68 16.41
C SER A 355 5.13 0.62 16.48
N ALA A 356 5.74 1.77 16.79
CA ALA A 356 7.15 1.90 17.06
C ALA A 356 7.39 2.46 18.46
N THR A 357 8.50 2.07 19.07
CA THR A 357 8.98 2.62 20.35
C THR A 357 10.50 2.53 20.42
N TYR A 358 11.08 2.98 21.53
CA TYR A 358 12.52 2.85 21.78
C TYR A 358 12.80 1.72 22.76
N ASP A 359 13.91 1.01 22.55
CA ASP A 359 14.44 0.06 23.53
C ASP A 359 15.12 0.75 24.72
N ALA A 360 15.80 -0.04 25.57
CA ALA A 360 16.50 0.46 26.73
C ALA A 360 17.63 1.44 26.37
N ASP A 361 18.26 1.24 25.21
CA ASP A 361 19.40 2.01 24.72
C ASP A 361 18.98 3.20 23.85
N GLY A 362 17.68 3.39 23.64
CA GLY A 362 17.13 4.49 22.84
C GLY A 362 17.08 4.18 21.35
N LEU A 363 17.19 2.91 20.94
CA LEU A 363 17.16 2.50 19.54
C LEU A 363 15.71 2.19 19.09
N PRO A 364 15.36 2.51 17.83
CA PRO A 364 14.06 2.20 17.27
C PRO A 364 13.75 0.70 17.22
N VAL A 365 12.53 0.37 17.62
CA VAL A 365 11.95 -0.98 17.60
C VAL A 365 10.53 -0.91 17.02
N LEU A 366 10.22 -1.82 16.11
CA LEU A 366 8.87 -1.99 15.56
C LEU A 366 8.17 -3.14 16.27
N PHE A 367 6.91 -2.94 16.64
CA PHE A 367 5.98 -3.99 17.04
C PHE A 367 4.89 -4.12 16.00
N PHE A 368 4.56 -5.35 15.60
CA PHE A 368 3.63 -5.61 14.52
C PHE A 368 2.78 -6.85 14.81
N THR A 369 1.64 -6.98 14.14
CA THR A 369 0.88 -8.22 14.14
C THR A 369 1.42 -9.19 13.09
N ALA A 370 1.96 -10.29 13.57
CA ALA A 370 2.47 -11.39 12.75
C ALA A 370 1.34 -12.33 12.34
N GLY A 371 1.21 -12.55 11.03
CA GLY A 371 0.27 -13.48 10.42
C GLY A 371 0.88 -14.83 10.11
N ASN A 372 0.28 -15.89 10.64
CA ASN A 372 0.66 -17.28 10.38
C ASN A 372 -0.59 -18.17 10.34
N ASP A 373 -1.06 -18.50 9.14
CA ASP A 373 -2.28 -19.26 8.91
C ASP A 373 -2.17 -20.73 9.34
N SER A 374 -0.95 -21.21 9.61
CA SER A 374 -0.71 -22.54 10.19
C SER A 374 -0.84 -22.55 11.72
N ALA A 375 -0.91 -21.38 12.37
CA ALA A 375 -1.05 -21.23 13.81
C ALA A 375 -2.52 -21.03 14.25
N SER A 376 -2.80 -21.27 15.53
CA SER A 376 -4.11 -20.99 16.13
C SER A 376 -3.94 -20.33 17.51
N PRO A 377 -4.30 -19.03 17.66
CA PRO A 377 -4.80 -18.13 16.62
C PRO A 377 -3.72 -17.77 15.59
N ASN A 378 -4.13 -17.28 14.41
CA ASN A 378 -3.20 -16.92 13.32
C ASN A 378 -2.61 -15.50 13.46
N GLN A 379 -2.98 -14.78 14.52
CA GLN A 379 -2.50 -13.42 14.83
C GLN A 379 -1.73 -13.44 16.16
N SER A 380 -0.56 -12.80 16.18
CA SER A 380 0.24 -12.62 17.40
C SER A 380 1.04 -11.32 17.34
N VAL A 381 1.51 -10.81 18.48
CA VAL A 381 2.39 -9.63 18.52
C VAL A 381 3.83 -10.07 18.38
N ALA A 382 4.55 -9.45 17.45
CA ALA A 382 5.95 -9.68 17.16
C ALA A 382 6.74 -8.36 17.18
N LEU A 383 8.07 -8.47 17.08
CA LEU A 383 9.00 -7.34 17.18
C LEU A 383 10.10 -7.43 16.13
N ALA A 384 10.54 -6.28 15.63
CA ALA A 384 11.76 -6.15 14.83
C ALA A 384 12.66 -5.02 15.37
N ARG A 385 13.98 -5.24 15.36
CA ARG A 385 14.98 -4.25 15.80
C ARG A 385 15.69 -3.64 14.60
N SER A 386 15.95 -2.35 14.67
CA SER A 386 16.79 -1.67 13.69
C SER A 386 18.22 -2.22 13.71
N THR A 387 18.92 -2.09 12.59
CA THR A 387 20.33 -2.51 12.46
C THR A 387 21.31 -1.38 12.64
N TYR A 388 20.84 -0.19 13.05
CA TYR A 388 21.62 1.04 13.21
C TYR A 388 22.94 0.86 13.95
N THR A 389 22.99 0.02 14.99
CA THR A 389 24.23 -0.25 15.73
C THR A 389 25.32 -0.96 14.92
N ARG A 390 24.96 -1.54 13.77
CA ARG A 390 25.86 -2.27 12.87
C ARG A 390 26.23 -1.45 11.63
N ASP A 391 25.31 -0.66 11.08
CA ASP A 391 25.49 0.08 9.83
C ASP A 391 25.53 1.60 9.99
N GLY A 392 25.02 2.15 11.09
CA GLY A 392 24.92 3.59 11.34
C GLY A 392 23.96 4.30 10.39
N ASP A 393 23.02 3.59 9.77
CA ASP A 393 22.12 4.14 8.76
C ASP A 393 20.89 4.80 9.41
N PRO A 394 20.79 6.15 9.42
CA PRO A 394 19.66 6.84 10.02
C PRO A 394 18.37 6.67 9.23
N ASP A 395 18.40 6.13 8.01
CA ASP A 395 17.19 5.81 7.24
C ASP A 395 16.49 4.56 7.77
N LEU A 396 17.19 3.73 8.58
CA LEU A 396 16.66 2.49 9.15
C LEU A 396 16.12 1.54 8.07
N VAL A 397 16.86 1.36 6.97
CA VAL A 397 16.42 0.51 5.84
C VAL A 397 16.37 -0.97 6.20
N HIS A 398 17.08 -1.39 7.24
CA HIS A 398 17.22 -2.79 7.62
C HIS A 398 16.70 -3.07 9.04
N TRP A 399 15.93 -4.15 9.14
CA TRP A 399 15.29 -4.60 10.38
C TRP A 399 15.51 -6.10 10.58
N VAL A 400 15.69 -6.51 11.83
CA VAL A 400 15.83 -7.92 12.21
C VAL A 400 14.66 -8.32 13.10
N LYS A 401 13.80 -9.21 12.58
CA LYS A 401 12.67 -9.78 13.34
C LYS A 401 13.19 -10.64 14.49
N HIS A 402 12.57 -10.49 15.65
CA HIS A 402 12.71 -11.45 16.75
C HIS A 402 12.13 -12.80 16.29
N PRO A 403 12.82 -13.94 16.50
CA PRO A 403 12.48 -15.19 15.82
C PRO A 403 11.16 -15.85 16.26
N VAL A 404 10.60 -15.43 17.39
CA VAL A 404 9.34 -15.98 17.93
C VAL A 404 8.37 -14.86 18.36
N PRO A 405 7.06 -15.11 18.39
CA PRO A 405 6.08 -14.16 18.88
C PRO A 405 6.35 -13.75 20.35
N LEU A 406 5.98 -12.51 20.69
CA LEU A 406 6.11 -11.95 22.03
C LEU A 406 4.82 -12.07 22.85
N ILE A 407 3.67 -11.87 22.19
CA ILE A 407 2.35 -12.02 22.81
C ILE A 407 1.50 -12.93 21.94
N VAL A 408 1.17 -14.10 22.47
CA VAL A 408 0.23 -15.05 21.87
C VAL A 408 -1.06 -15.01 22.66
N GLN A 409 -2.18 -14.83 21.97
CA GLN A 409 -3.49 -14.78 22.62
C GLN A 409 -3.89 -16.17 23.14
N ASN A 410 -4.20 -16.24 24.43
CA ASN A 410 -4.79 -17.43 25.05
C ASN A 410 -6.31 -17.31 25.10
N LYS A 411 -7.02 -18.45 25.17
CA LYS A 411 -8.47 -18.43 25.45
C LYS A 411 -8.75 -17.70 26.77
N GLY A 412 -9.75 -16.82 26.76
CA GLY A 412 -10.06 -15.93 27.89
C GLY A 412 -9.35 -14.57 27.84
N MET A 413 -8.42 -14.36 26.89
CA MET A 413 -7.85 -13.05 26.60
C MET A 413 -8.60 -12.39 25.44
N GLY A 414 -9.67 -11.68 25.77
CA GLY A 414 -10.56 -11.09 24.75
C GLY A 414 -11.18 -12.13 23.82
N LYS A 415 -11.52 -11.70 22.60
CA LYS A 415 -12.19 -12.50 21.58
C LYS A 415 -11.16 -13.30 20.80
N PHE A 416 -11.14 -14.61 21.03
CA PHE A 416 -10.13 -15.50 20.46
C PHE A 416 -10.14 -15.48 18.92
N GLY A 417 -8.98 -15.23 18.31
CA GLY A 417 -8.81 -15.09 16.86
C GLY A 417 -8.81 -13.65 16.35
N ASP A 418 -9.26 -12.68 17.16
CA ASP A 418 -9.18 -11.25 16.88
C ASP A 418 -8.19 -10.60 17.85
N PHE A 419 -6.93 -10.44 17.42
CA PHE A 419 -5.84 -9.99 18.29
C PHE A 419 -4.72 -9.31 17.50
N ARG A 420 -4.81 -7.99 17.31
CA ARG A 420 -3.93 -7.27 16.38
C ARG A 420 -3.68 -5.81 16.75
N ASP A 421 -2.79 -5.18 15.99
CA ASP A 421 -2.46 -3.76 16.02
C ASP A 421 -1.87 -3.30 17.37
N PRO A 422 -0.69 -3.82 17.77
CA PRO A 422 -0.07 -3.44 19.03
C PRO A 422 0.33 -1.96 19.03
N PHE A 423 -0.14 -1.19 20.02
CA PHE A 423 0.36 0.15 20.33
C PHE A 423 1.24 0.11 21.57
N VAL A 424 2.54 0.31 21.40
CA VAL A 424 3.56 0.14 22.45
C VAL A 424 4.19 1.48 22.81
N TRP A 425 4.23 1.78 24.11
CA TRP A 425 4.94 2.94 24.61
C TRP A 425 5.88 2.57 25.77
N LYS A 426 6.90 3.40 25.94
CA LYS A 426 7.87 3.32 27.03
C LYS A 426 7.53 4.36 28.08
N ASP A 427 7.68 3.98 29.34
CA ASP A 427 7.56 4.84 30.51
C ASP A 427 8.73 4.53 31.48
N GLU A 428 8.83 5.23 32.60
CA GLU A 428 9.92 5.07 33.59
C GLU A 428 10.03 3.63 34.12
N ASP A 429 8.90 2.95 34.29
CA ASP A 429 8.81 1.62 34.88
C ASP A 429 8.80 0.48 33.85
N GLY A 430 9.04 0.76 32.56
CA GLY A 430 9.10 -0.26 31.50
C GLY A 430 8.24 0.05 30.28
N TRP A 431 7.75 -1.00 29.61
CA TRP A 431 6.96 -0.90 28.39
C TRP A 431 5.54 -1.39 28.61
N TYR A 432 4.61 -0.75 27.93
CA TYR A 432 3.20 -1.10 27.95
C TYR A 432 2.70 -1.25 26.53
N ALA A 433 1.71 -2.12 26.33
CA ALA A 433 1.10 -2.33 25.03
C ALA A 433 -0.42 -2.37 25.14
N LEU A 434 -1.09 -1.78 24.15
CA LEU A 434 -2.49 -2.08 23.82
C LEU A 434 -2.53 -3.02 22.63
N VAL A 435 -3.46 -3.97 22.62
CA VAL A 435 -3.75 -4.81 21.45
C VAL A 435 -5.25 -4.81 21.21
N GLY A 436 -5.66 -4.55 19.97
CA GLY A 436 -7.05 -4.55 19.54
C GLY A 436 -7.65 -5.96 19.56
N SER A 437 -8.87 -6.08 20.08
CA SER A 437 -9.63 -7.34 20.24
C SER A 437 -11.12 -7.00 20.42
N GLY A 438 -11.94 -8.01 20.70
CA GLY A 438 -13.25 -7.87 21.33
C GLY A 438 -13.32 -8.50 22.72
N ILE A 439 -14.47 -8.38 23.36
CA ILE A 439 -14.96 -9.17 24.49
C ILE A 439 -16.24 -9.87 24.03
N GLU A 440 -16.29 -11.19 24.19
CA GLU A 440 -17.38 -12.01 23.65
C GLU A 440 -18.74 -11.61 24.24
N GLY A 441 -19.66 -11.18 23.37
CA GLY A 441 -21.00 -10.71 23.75
C GLY A 441 -21.06 -9.27 24.28
N GLU A 442 -19.93 -8.56 24.40
CA GLU A 442 -19.89 -7.23 25.00
C GLU A 442 -19.38 -6.12 24.06
N GLY A 443 -18.47 -6.42 23.12
CA GLY A 443 -18.01 -5.46 22.11
C GLY A 443 -16.51 -5.38 21.91
N GLY A 444 -16.06 -4.47 21.04
CA GLY A 444 -14.65 -4.17 20.81
C GLY A 444 -13.93 -3.74 22.09
N ALA A 445 -12.63 -4.04 22.19
CA ALA A 445 -11.81 -3.74 23.36
C ALA A 445 -10.33 -3.55 23.04
N ALA A 446 -9.66 -2.75 23.86
CA ALA A 446 -8.21 -2.61 23.89
C ALA A 446 -7.64 -3.41 25.07
N LEU A 447 -6.85 -4.44 24.80
CA LEU A 447 -6.24 -5.32 25.79
C LEU A 447 -4.89 -4.76 26.25
N ALA A 448 -4.66 -4.66 27.55
CA ALA A 448 -3.47 -4.07 28.13
C ALA A 448 -2.42 -5.12 28.53
N PHE A 449 -1.15 -4.81 28.26
CA PHE A 449 0.00 -5.61 28.63
C PHE A 449 1.12 -4.73 29.20
N ALA A 450 1.96 -5.31 30.06
CA ALA A 450 3.15 -4.66 30.60
C ALA A 450 4.38 -5.57 30.50
N SER A 451 5.56 -4.98 30.28
CA SER A 451 6.85 -5.67 30.18
C SER A 451 7.98 -4.82 30.78
N GLN A 452 9.00 -5.49 31.29
CA GLN A 452 10.24 -4.88 31.81
C GLN A 452 11.42 -5.00 30.83
N ASP A 453 11.25 -5.73 29.73
CA ASP A 453 12.34 -6.09 28.81
C ASP A 453 11.91 -6.14 27.33
N MET A 454 10.66 -5.74 27.04
CA MET A 454 9.99 -5.81 25.73
C MET A 454 9.74 -7.23 25.21
N LEU A 455 10.23 -8.26 25.89
CA LEU A 455 10.17 -9.66 25.44
C LEU A 455 9.12 -10.45 26.21
N ASN A 456 9.07 -10.26 27.52
CA ASN A 456 8.15 -10.95 28.42
C ASN A 456 7.00 -10.02 28.80
N TRP A 457 5.80 -10.36 28.32
CA TRP A 457 4.61 -9.53 28.50
C TRP A 457 3.61 -10.16 29.46
N THR A 458 3.13 -9.37 30.42
CA THR A 458 2.09 -9.74 31.37
C THR A 458 0.77 -9.12 30.95
N TYR A 459 -0.25 -9.94 30.69
CA TYR A 459 -1.62 -9.47 30.46
C TYR A 459 -2.20 -8.81 31.72
N LYS A 460 -2.77 -7.62 31.57
CA LYS A 460 -3.33 -6.82 32.67
C LYS A 460 -4.86 -6.71 32.63
N GLY A 461 -5.50 -7.32 31.64
CA GLY A 461 -6.94 -7.17 31.40
C GLY A 461 -7.22 -6.23 30.23
N GLN A 462 -8.45 -5.77 30.14
CA GLN A 462 -8.83 -4.74 29.19
C GLN A 462 -8.50 -3.35 29.77
N LEU A 463 -7.84 -2.51 28.97
CA LEU A 463 -7.73 -1.09 29.28
C LEU A 463 -9.13 -0.45 29.29
N PHE A 464 -9.86 -0.72 28.21
CA PHE A 464 -11.18 -0.20 27.95
C PHE A 464 -11.93 -1.10 26.95
N LYS A 465 -13.26 -1.03 26.96
CA LYS A 465 -14.14 -1.78 26.05
C LYS A 465 -15.36 -0.95 25.65
N ALA A 466 -15.95 -1.29 24.52
CA ALA A 466 -17.25 -0.79 24.11
C ALA A 466 -18.37 -1.30 25.04
N ASP A 467 -19.45 -0.52 25.12
CA ASP A 467 -20.76 -0.99 25.53
C ASP A 467 -21.63 -1.06 24.26
N VAL A 468 -21.60 -2.19 23.54
CA VAL A 468 -22.34 -2.32 22.27
C VAL A 468 -23.86 -2.43 22.46
N GLN A 469 -24.34 -2.60 23.69
CA GLN A 469 -25.77 -2.52 23.96
C GLN A 469 -26.26 -1.07 23.91
N LYS A 470 -25.42 -0.12 24.35
CA LYS A 470 -25.68 1.31 24.25
C LYS A 470 -25.24 1.90 22.91
N PHE A 471 -24.07 1.50 22.42
CA PHE A 471 -23.40 2.04 21.23
C PHE A 471 -23.06 0.91 20.25
N PRO A 472 -24.07 0.33 19.55
CA PRO A 472 -23.88 -0.84 18.69
C PRO A 472 -22.89 -0.61 17.54
N TYR A 473 -22.76 0.64 17.08
CA TYR A 473 -21.81 1.05 16.04
C TYR A 473 -20.34 0.92 16.45
N LEU A 474 -20.02 0.72 17.74
CA LEU A 474 -18.65 0.45 18.20
C LEU A 474 -18.18 -0.98 17.93
N GLY A 475 -19.04 -1.83 17.32
CA GLY A 475 -18.64 -3.10 16.75
C GLY A 475 -18.19 -4.17 17.75
N PRO A 476 -18.05 -5.42 17.29
CA PRO A 476 -17.57 -6.52 18.12
C PRO A 476 -16.06 -6.52 18.35
N ILE A 477 -15.28 -5.77 17.56
CA ILE A 477 -13.81 -5.77 17.56
C ILE A 477 -13.33 -4.33 17.38
N TRP A 478 -12.22 -3.98 18.05
CA TRP A 478 -11.47 -2.75 17.78
C TRP A 478 -10.12 -3.06 17.14
N GLU A 479 -9.76 -2.24 16.16
CA GLU A 479 -8.45 -2.14 15.52
C GLU A 479 -7.74 -0.88 15.99
N LEU A 480 -6.41 -0.92 15.88
CA LEU A 480 -5.52 0.24 16.05
C LEU A 480 -5.81 1.09 17.31
N PRO A 481 -5.83 0.50 18.52
CA PRO A 481 -5.98 1.28 19.74
C PRO A 481 -4.77 2.20 19.96
N VAL A 482 -4.96 3.51 20.12
CA VAL A 482 -3.90 4.49 20.37
C VAL A 482 -4.18 5.25 21.65
N LEU A 483 -3.17 5.43 22.50
CA LEU A 483 -3.27 6.16 23.77
C LEU A 483 -2.22 7.28 23.83
N LEU A 484 -2.66 8.53 23.91
CA LEU A 484 -1.77 9.71 23.98
C LEU A 484 -2.09 10.57 25.20
N SER A 485 -1.06 11.02 25.91
CA SER A 485 -1.24 12.00 27.00
C SER A 485 -1.60 13.38 26.43
N LEU A 486 -2.70 13.98 26.90
CA LEU A 486 -3.10 15.32 26.50
C LEU A 486 -2.56 16.42 27.45
N GLY A 487 -2.01 16.04 28.60
CA GLY A 487 -1.64 16.95 29.69
C GLY A 487 -2.78 17.12 30.69
N SER A 488 -2.65 18.08 31.60
CA SER A 488 -3.64 18.31 32.65
C SER A 488 -4.73 19.29 32.22
N ASP A 489 -5.96 19.06 32.68
CA ASP A 489 -7.07 20.00 32.51
C ASP A 489 -6.95 21.24 33.42
N LYS A 490 -7.95 22.13 33.39
CA LYS A 490 -7.99 23.34 34.23
C LYS A 490 -8.04 23.05 35.73
N GLN A 491 -8.43 21.84 36.12
CA GLN A 491 -8.49 21.38 37.51
C GLN A 491 -7.18 20.68 37.93
N GLY A 492 -6.21 20.54 37.02
CA GLY A 492 -4.95 19.87 37.26
C GLY A 492 -5.05 18.34 37.19
N VAL A 493 -6.09 17.80 36.57
CA VAL A 493 -6.27 16.36 36.37
C VAL A 493 -5.64 15.94 35.05
N ASP A 494 -4.76 14.96 35.07
CA ASP A 494 -4.11 14.44 33.87
C ASP A 494 -5.09 13.71 32.95
N LYS A 495 -5.09 14.11 31.68
CA LYS A 495 -5.98 13.59 30.65
C LYS A 495 -5.22 12.83 29.58
N HIS A 496 -5.87 11.78 29.07
CA HIS A 496 -5.40 10.95 27.97
C HIS A 496 -6.47 10.87 26.89
N LEU A 497 -6.02 10.79 25.65
CA LEU A 497 -6.82 10.53 24.47
C LEU A 497 -6.69 9.04 24.12
N LEU A 498 -7.80 8.32 24.14
CA LEU A 498 -7.91 6.96 23.59
C LEU A 498 -8.61 7.04 22.23
N LEU A 499 -7.97 6.52 21.19
CA LEU A 499 -8.52 6.40 19.82
C LEU A 499 -8.63 4.92 19.45
N VAL A 500 -9.69 4.55 18.73
CA VAL A 500 -9.90 3.19 18.21
C VAL A 500 -10.63 3.22 16.87
N SER A 501 -10.48 2.17 16.07
CA SER A 501 -11.33 1.93 14.90
C SER A 501 -12.17 0.65 15.06
N PRO A 502 -13.50 0.77 15.17
CA PRO A 502 -14.40 -0.39 15.20
C PRO A 502 -14.42 -1.16 13.88
N VAL A 503 -14.49 -2.49 13.96
CA VAL A 503 -14.70 -3.35 12.80
C VAL A 503 -15.60 -4.54 13.12
N GLY A 504 -16.08 -5.19 12.06
CA GLY A 504 -16.96 -6.34 12.14
C GLY A 504 -18.43 -5.97 11.96
N GLN A 505 -19.31 -6.96 12.12
CA GLN A 505 -20.73 -6.78 11.83
C GLN A 505 -21.36 -5.68 12.70
N GLY A 506 -21.99 -4.69 12.04
CA GLY A 506 -22.66 -3.58 12.71
C GLY A 506 -21.73 -2.46 13.19
N ALA A 507 -20.42 -2.61 13.00
CA ALA A 507 -19.45 -1.56 13.30
C ALA A 507 -19.54 -0.44 12.26
N ASP A 508 -19.40 0.78 12.75
CA ASP A 508 -19.12 1.96 11.95
C ASP A 508 -17.61 2.15 11.91
N VAL A 509 -17.00 2.05 10.72
CA VAL A 509 -15.55 1.98 10.57
C VAL A 509 -15.01 3.41 10.48
N GLU A 510 -14.83 4.00 11.64
CA GLU A 510 -14.35 5.38 11.83
C GLU A 510 -13.29 5.44 12.93
N VAL A 511 -12.75 6.64 13.18
CA VAL A 511 -11.97 6.89 14.39
C VAL A 511 -12.86 7.49 15.49
N PHE A 512 -13.16 6.66 16.48
CA PHE A 512 -13.82 7.08 17.71
C PHE A 512 -12.80 7.39 18.79
N TYR A 513 -13.12 8.36 19.64
CA TYR A 513 -12.26 8.74 20.75
C TYR A 513 -12.99 8.99 22.06
N TRP A 514 -12.20 8.91 23.14
CA TRP A 514 -12.54 9.37 24.46
C TRP A 514 -11.41 10.20 25.06
N ILE A 515 -11.77 11.21 25.84
CA ILE A 515 -10.86 11.89 26.77
C ILE A 515 -11.15 11.33 28.17
N GLY A 516 -10.11 11.02 28.94
CA GLY A 516 -10.28 10.43 30.26
C GLY A 516 -8.99 10.31 31.05
N GLN A 517 -9.06 9.56 32.14
CA GLN A 517 -7.95 9.32 33.05
C GLN A 517 -7.43 7.90 32.89
N LEU A 518 -6.10 7.75 32.86
CA LEU A 518 -5.41 6.47 32.89
C LEU A 518 -5.00 6.16 34.34
N ASP A 519 -5.48 5.06 34.89
CA ASP A 519 -4.86 4.47 36.08
C ASP A 519 -3.71 3.55 35.63
N LYS A 520 -2.47 4.04 35.79
CA LYS A 520 -1.26 3.30 35.41
C LYS A 520 -1.03 2.04 36.24
N GLN A 521 -1.56 1.95 37.47
CA GLN A 521 -1.36 0.77 38.32
C GLN A 521 -2.22 -0.41 37.86
N SER A 522 -3.50 -0.13 37.58
CA SER A 522 -4.44 -1.15 37.09
C SER A 522 -4.42 -1.32 35.57
N LEU A 523 -3.81 -0.36 34.84
CA LEU A 523 -3.96 -0.19 33.39
C LEU A 523 -5.43 -0.19 32.98
N SER A 524 -6.20 0.72 33.57
CA SER A 524 -7.59 0.97 33.19
C SER A 524 -7.81 2.42 32.78
N PHE A 525 -8.73 2.64 31.85
CA PHE A 525 -9.10 3.96 31.36
C PHE A 525 -10.52 4.31 31.79
N THR A 526 -10.67 5.46 32.43
CA THR A 526 -11.97 6.01 32.83
C THR A 526 -12.28 7.23 31.97
N PRO A 527 -13.24 7.15 31.04
CA PRO A 527 -13.59 8.27 30.19
C PRO A 527 -14.35 9.35 30.99
N ASP A 528 -14.15 10.62 30.63
CA ASP A 528 -14.91 11.73 31.21
C ASP A 528 -16.38 11.72 30.79
N GLN A 529 -16.67 11.13 29.62
CA GLN A 529 -18.02 10.91 29.09
C GLN A 529 -18.13 9.50 28.53
N GLU A 530 -19.27 8.84 28.76
CA GLU A 530 -19.47 7.47 28.30
C GLU A 530 -19.60 7.39 26.77
N GLU A 531 -20.29 8.35 26.16
CA GLU A 531 -20.56 8.37 24.72
C GLU A 531 -19.28 8.66 23.92
N PRO A 532 -18.91 7.78 22.97
CA PRO A 532 -17.77 8.01 22.10
C PRO A 532 -17.98 9.26 21.24
N GLN A 533 -16.89 9.91 20.87
CA GLN A 533 -16.92 11.04 19.95
C GLN A 533 -16.22 10.67 18.65
N LEU A 534 -16.77 11.09 17.52
CA LEU A 534 -16.08 11.05 16.22
C LEU A 534 -15.05 12.19 16.16
N ILE A 535 -13.82 11.89 15.78
CA ILE A 535 -12.78 12.92 15.58
C ILE A 535 -12.93 13.63 14.22
N ASP A 536 -13.37 12.87 13.22
CA ASP A 536 -13.68 13.29 11.87
C ASP A 536 -15.13 12.91 11.55
N VAL A 537 -15.86 13.79 10.87
CA VAL A 537 -17.29 13.60 10.55
C VAL A 537 -17.54 13.24 9.08
N GLY A 538 -16.48 13.00 8.31
CA GLY A 538 -16.54 12.46 6.96
C GLY A 538 -16.62 10.94 6.99
N ASP A 539 -17.64 10.40 6.34
CA ASP A 539 -17.97 8.97 6.34
C ASP A 539 -16.92 8.13 5.58
N PHE A 540 -16.42 7.10 6.25
CA PHE A 540 -15.55 6.02 5.83
C PHE A 540 -14.19 6.45 5.26
N HIS A 541 -13.70 7.65 5.56
CA HIS A 541 -12.43 8.13 5.02
C HIS A 541 -11.32 8.24 6.05
N PHE A 542 -11.60 8.82 7.22
CA PHE A 542 -10.62 9.00 8.29
C PHE A 542 -10.65 7.77 9.20
N THR A 543 -9.81 6.78 8.89
CA THR A 543 -9.79 5.50 9.62
C THR A 543 -8.38 5.11 10.02
N GLY A 544 -8.27 4.09 10.87
CA GLY A 544 -7.00 3.47 11.24
C GLY A 544 -5.99 4.44 11.89
N PRO A 545 -6.23 4.85 13.15
CA PRO A 545 -5.43 5.86 13.79
C PRO A 545 -4.07 5.33 14.22
N SER A 546 -3.06 6.19 14.09
CA SER A 546 -1.77 6.04 14.74
C SER A 546 -1.35 7.38 15.35
N GLY A 547 -0.34 7.38 16.21
CA GLY A 547 0.14 8.64 16.76
C GLY A 547 1.46 8.54 17.53
N MET A 548 2.06 9.71 17.73
CA MET A 548 3.29 9.89 18.49
C MET A 548 3.21 11.16 19.35
N VAL A 549 4.08 11.22 20.36
CA VAL A 549 4.50 12.49 20.95
C VAL A 549 5.77 12.92 20.21
N ASP A 550 5.70 14.03 19.50
CA ASP A 550 6.85 14.59 18.79
C ASP A 550 7.94 14.99 19.79
N PRO A 551 9.12 14.35 19.79
CA PRO A 551 10.16 14.66 20.76
C PRO A 551 10.77 16.06 20.57
N LYS A 552 10.58 16.69 19.40
CA LYS A 552 11.09 18.06 19.15
C LYS A 552 10.22 19.14 19.77
N THR A 553 8.89 18.96 19.75
CA THR A 553 7.94 20.01 20.15
C THR A 553 7.02 19.62 21.32
N GLY A 554 6.94 18.34 21.68
CA GLY A 554 5.98 17.82 22.65
C GLY A 554 4.54 17.76 22.14
N ARG A 555 4.29 18.09 20.85
CA ARG A 555 2.95 17.96 20.23
C ARG A 555 2.56 16.49 20.12
N LYS A 556 1.27 16.22 20.29
CA LYS A 556 0.68 14.91 20.02
C LYS A 556 0.23 14.93 18.58
N ILE A 557 0.86 14.11 17.75
CA ILE A 557 0.61 14.08 16.31
C ILE A 557 -0.05 12.74 15.99
N ILE A 558 -1.18 12.79 15.30
CA ILE A 558 -1.89 11.61 14.81
C ILE A 558 -1.80 11.52 13.29
N PHE A 559 -1.90 10.28 12.81
CA PHE A 559 -1.91 9.92 11.40
C PHE A 559 -3.06 8.95 11.15
N THR A 560 -3.64 9.00 9.97
CA THR A 560 -4.72 8.12 9.52
C THR A 560 -4.58 7.80 8.05
N ILE A 561 -5.24 6.74 7.60
CA ILE A 561 -5.53 6.59 6.17
C ILE A 561 -6.66 7.53 5.79
N ALA A 562 -6.61 8.01 4.56
CA ALA A 562 -7.73 8.54 3.82
C ALA A 562 -8.19 7.50 2.78
N GLN A 563 -9.22 6.71 3.14
CA GLN A 563 -9.68 5.63 2.26
C GLN A 563 -10.23 6.17 0.93
N GLY A 564 -10.05 5.38 -0.12
CA GLY A 564 -10.56 5.66 -1.46
C GLY A 564 -12.03 5.25 -1.58
N ASP A 565 -12.74 5.86 -2.53
CA ASP A 565 -14.15 5.55 -2.84
C ASP A 565 -14.31 4.95 -4.24
N ARG A 566 -13.19 4.51 -4.84
CA ARG A 566 -13.15 3.98 -6.19
C ARG A 566 -13.61 2.54 -6.23
N THR A 567 -14.16 2.15 -7.38
CA THR A 567 -14.32 0.71 -7.68
C THR A 567 -12.95 0.08 -7.92
N LEU A 568 -12.86 -1.22 -7.68
CA LEU A 568 -11.65 -2.01 -7.98
C LEU A 568 -11.21 -1.88 -9.46
N GLU A 569 -12.14 -1.70 -10.39
CA GLU A 569 -11.82 -1.47 -11.82
C GLU A 569 -11.13 -0.12 -12.03
N LEU A 570 -11.57 0.94 -11.34
CA LEU A 570 -10.91 2.24 -11.41
C LEU A 570 -9.56 2.24 -10.69
N GLU A 571 -9.43 1.50 -9.59
CA GLU A 571 -8.14 1.29 -8.91
C GLU A 571 -7.15 0.50 -9.78
N TYR A 572 -7.63 -0.52 -10.51
CA TYR A 572 -6.82 -1.23 -11.50
C TYR A 572 -6.27 -0.24 -12.54
N ARG A 573 -7.15 0.60 -13.11
CA ARG A 573 -6.80 1.58 -14.15
C ARG A 573 -5.93 2.75 -13.67
N SER A 574 -6.08 3.18 -12.42
CA SER A 574 -5.25 4.22 -11.84
C SER A 574 -3.85 3.70 -11.47
N GLY A 575 -3.74 2.41 -11.12
CA GLY A 575 -2.50 1.80 -10.66
C GLY A 575 -2.13 2.15 -9.22
N TRP A 576 -3.04 2.78 -8.48
CA TRP A 576 -2.88 3.11 -7.07
C TRP A 576 -4.21 3.10 -6.33
N ALA A 577 -4.16 2.82 -5.02
CA ALA A 577 -5.30 2.88 -4.13
C ALA A 577 -4.88 3.48 -2.78
N HIS A 578 -5.73 4.39 -2.28
CA HIS A 578 -5.61 5.08 -0.99
C HIS A 578 -4.38 6.01 -0.85
N ASN A 579 -4.36 6.75 0.25
CA ASN A 579 -3.29 7.66 0.69
C ASN A 579 -3.42 7.91 2.20
N ALA A 580 -2.40 8.48 2.83
CA ALA A 580 -2.49 9.02 4.18
C ALA A 580 -3.39 10.27 4.21
N GLY A 581 -4.02 10.54 5.35
CA GLY A 581 -4.49 11.88 5.70
C GLY A 581 -3.32 12.81 6.06
N LEU A 582 -3.61 14.09 6.26
CA LEU A 582 -2.62 15.04 6.77
C LEU A 582 -2.18 14.69 8.21
N PRO A 583 -0.92 14.95 8.60
CA PRO A 583 -0.52 14.84 9.99
C PRO A 583 -1.24 15.90 10.83
N LEU A 584 -1.91 15.49 11.92
CA LEU A 584 -2.72 16.38 12.74
C LEU A 584 -2.17 16.49 14.16
N SER A 585 -2.06 17.72 14.66
CA SER A 585 -1.84 17.99 16.07
C SER A 585 -3.15 17.88 16.84
N VAL A 586 -3.13 17.11 17.93
CA VAL A 586 -4.26 17.02 18.88
C VAL A 586 -3.87 17.56 20.25
N TYR A 587 -4.80 18.24 20.91
CA TYR A 587 -4.55 18.90 22.20
C TYR A 587 -5.81 18.99 23.06
N LEU A 588 -5.65 19.14 24.37
CA LEU A 588 -6.77 19.41 25.26
C LEU A 588 -7.09 20.91 25.24
N ARG A 589 -8.31 21.26 24.85
CA ARG A 589 -8.78 22.65 24.87
C ARG A 589 -9.11 23.08 26.29
N GLU A 590 -9.12 24.39 26.46
CA GLU A 590 -9.50 25.05 27.70
C GLU A 590 -10.93 24.75 28.19
N ASP A 591 -11.82 24.34 27.30
CA ASP A 591 -13.21 23.95 27.61
C ASP A 591 -13.35 22.43 27.86
N GLY A 592 -12.24 21.69 27.86
CA GLY A 592 -12.20 20.25 28.07
C GLY A 592 -12.47 19.40 26.81
N ARG A 593 -12.73 20.02 25.66
CA ARG A 593 -12.90 19.29 24.39
C ARG A 593 -11.56 18.96 23.73
N LEU A 594 -11.59 18.02 22.77
CA LEU A 594 -10.45 17.75 21.92
C LEU A 594 -10.27 18.90 20.92
N GLY A 595 -9.05 19.40 20.82
CA GLY A 595 -8.60 20.28 19.74
C GLY A 595 -7.89 19.44 18.67
N ILE A 596 -8.14 19.77 17.41
CA ILE A 596 -7.58 19.10 16.23
C ILE A 596 -7.23 20.13 15.17
N GLU A 597 -5.97 20.15 14.75
CA GLU A 597 -5.46 21.09 13.74
C GLU A 597 -4.36 20.43 12.90
N PRO A 598 -4.24 20.74 11.60
CA PRO A 598 -3.10 20.33 10.79
C PRO A 598 -1.80 20.86 11.36
N ILE A 599 -0.72 20.09 11.22
CA ILE A 599 0.59 20.54 11.68
C ILE A 599 0.99 21.85 10.95
N GLN A 600 1.59 22.78 11.68
CA GLN A 600 2.00 24.07 11.15
C GLN A 600 3.03 23.97 10.02
N GLU A 601 3.80 22.88 9.98
CA GLU A 601 4.85 22.62 9.00
C GLU A 601 4.30 22.57 7.56
N LEU A 602 3.02 22.20 7.38
CA LEU A 602 2.35 22.20 6.08
C LEU A 602 2.36 23.59 5.40
N GLN A 603 2.52 24.67 6.17
CA GLN A 603 2.64 26.02 5.63
C GLN A 603 3.89 26.19 4.75
N SER A 604 4.89 25.31 4.87
CA SER A 604 6.06 25.28 3.98
C SER A 604 5.70 25.00 2.52
N LEU A 605 4.56 24.35 2.28
CA LEU A 605 4.05 24.06 0.93
C LEU A 605 3.31 25.24 0.30
N ARG A 606 3.04 26.32 1.04
CA ARG A 606 2.32 27.49 0.50
C ARG A 606 3.12 28.12 -0.64
N GLY A 607 2.52 28.11 -1.81
CA GLY A 607 2.94 28.86 -2.98
C GLY A 607 2.33 30.26 -3.01
N SER A 608 1.87 30.67 -4.20
CA SER A 608 1.29 31.99 -4.40
C SER A 608 -0.02 32.14 -3.63
N ARG A 609 -0.16 33.25 -2.90
CA ARG A 609 -1.45 33.64 -2.32
C ARG A 609 -2.37 34.13 -3.44
N ARG A 610 -3.41 33.36 -3.77
CA ARG A 610 -4.37 33.64 -4.84
C ARG A 610 -5.38 34.70 -4.46
N LEU A 611 -5.81 34.69 -3.20
CA LEU A 611 -6.83 35.62 -2.71
C LEU A 611 -6.60 35.94 -1.24
N SER A 612 -6.94 37.17 -0.89
CA SER A 612 -7.07 37.62 0.49
C SER A 612 -8.16 38.69 0.54
N LEU A 613 -9.19 38.46 1.35
CA LEU A 613 -10.26 39.41 1.56
C LEU A 613 -10.77 39.37 3.00
N ARG A 614 -11.37 40.48 3.43
CA ARG A 614 -11.91 40.70 4.77
C ARG A 614 -13.22 41.46 4.67
N ASP A 615 -14.15 41.11 5.54
CA ASP A 615 -15.44 41.79 5.74
C ASP A 615 -16.17 42.11 4.41
N GLN A 616 -16.40 41.08 3.59
CA GLN A 616 -17.13 41.20 2.32
C GLN A 616 -18.49 40.50 2.41
N SER A 617 -19.48 41.00 1.67
CA SER A 617 -20.70 40.23 1.41
C SER A 617 -20.40 38.97 0.58
N MET A 618 -21.30 37.99 0.62
CA MET A 618 -21.20 36.79 -0.24
C MET A 618 -21.03 37.15 -1.73
N ALA A 619 -21.78 38.13 -2.23
CA ALA A 619 -21.72 38.55 -3.64
C ALA A 619 -20.37 39.16 -4.01
N GLU A 620 -19.81 40.02 -3.16
CA GLU A 620 -18.49 40.63 -3.37
C GLU A 620 -17.37 39.58 -3.30
N ALA A 621 -17.44 38.65 -2.34
CA ALA A 621 -16.49 37.54 -2.24
C ALA A 621 -16.53 36.66 -3.49
N ASN A 622 -17.72 36.29 -3.97
CA ASN A 622 -17.90 35.47 -5.17
C ASN A 622 -17.43 36.17 -6.45
N GLN A 623 -17.58 37.49 -6.57
CA GLN A 623 -17.02 38.23 -7.70
C GLN A 623 -15.49 38.08 -7.76
N ARG A 624 -14.82 38.09 -6.61
CA ARG A 624 -13.36 37.93 -6.53
C ARG A 624 -12.90 36.49 -6.74
N LEU A 625 -13.73 35.51 -6.41
CA LEU A 625 -13.43 34.08 -6.59
C LEU A 625 -13.49 33.62 -8.04
N GLN A 626 -14.14 34.36 -8.95
CA GLN A 626 -14.22 33.99 -10.37
C GLN A 626 -12.85 33.78 -11.04
N ASP A 627 -11.82 34.47 -10.55
CA ASP A 627 -10.45 34.40 -11.06
C ASP A 627 -9.58 33.37 -10.33
N VAL A 628 -10.11 32.69 -9.30
CA VAL A 628 -9.39 31.69 -8.51
C VAL A 628 -9.74 30.30 -9.03
N GLN A 629 -8.73 29.56 -9.50
CA GLN A 629 -8.86 28.19 -9.96
C GLN A 629 -7.70 27.35 -9.40
N GLY A 630 -8.00 26.13 -8.94
CA GLY A 630 -6.98 25.19 -8.50
C GLY A 630 -7.53 23.86 -7.99
N ASP A 631 -6.70 22.83 -8.06
CA ASP A 631 -6.93 21.49 -7.51
C ASP A 631 -5.94 21.13 -6.38
N MET A 632 -5.09 22.07 -6.00
CA MET A 632 -4.11 21.98 -4.90
C MET A 632 -4.09 23.32 -4.16
N LEU A 633 -4.95 23.48 -3.17
CA LEU A 633 -5.19 24.73 -2.46
C LEU A 633 -5.24 24.54 -0.94
N GLU A 634 -4.72 25.52 -0.21
CA GLU A 634 -5.08 25.75 1.19
C GLU A 634 -6.03 26.94 1.26
N ILE A 635 -7.16 26.78 1.96
CA ILE A 635 -8.21 27.79 2.11
C ILE A 635 -8.47 28.00 3.60
N GLN A 636 -8.34 29.23 4.07
CA GLN A 636 -8.75 29.65 5.41
C GLN A 636 -9.93 30.59 5.30
N LEU A 637 -11.08 30.19 5.86
CA LEU A 637 -12.36 30.86 5.69
C LEU A 637 -13.04 31.09 7.05
N GLU A 638 -13.52 32.30 7.30
CA GLU A 638 -14.39 32.64 8.43
C GLU A 638 -15.68 33.29 7.91
N MET A 639 -16.82 32.74 8.32
CA MET A 639 -18.15 33.19 7.90
C MET A 639 -19.03 33.52 9.09
N GLU A 640 -19.65 34.69 9.04
CA GLU A 640 -20.70 35.12 9.95
C GLU A 640 -22.06 34.94 9.24
N PRO A 641 -23.00 34.18 9.84
CA PRO A 641 -24.16 33.64 9.11
C PRO A 641 -25.22 34.68 8.72
N GLY A 642 -25.21 35.91 9.25
CA GLY A 642 -26.22 36.92 8.91
C GLY A 642 -27.66 36.40 9.05
N SER A 643 -28.38 36.24 7.93
CA SER A 643 -29.70 35.60 7.87
C SER A 643 -29.68 34.16 7.35
N ALA A 644 -28.54 33.67 6.84
CA ALA A 644 -28.37 32.30 6.36
C ALA A 644 -28.52 31.28 7.50
N GLN A 645 -29.19 30.17 7.22
CA GLN A 645 -29.31 29.01 8.11
C GLN A 645 -28.39 27.87 7.65
N GLN A 646 -28.11 27.81 6.35
CA GLN A 646 -27.11 26.92 5.77
C GLN A 646 -26.13 27.74 4.94
N PHE A 647 -24.83 27.53 5.18
CA PHE A 647 -23.79 28.30 4.51
C PHE A 647 -22.46 27.55 4.48
N GLY A 648 -21.62 27.87 3.51
CA GLY A 648 -20.50 27.03 3.15
C GLY A 648 -19.68 27.51 1.97
N ILE A 649 -18.92 26.59 1.41
CA ILE A 649 -18.09 26.80 0.23
C ILE A 649 -18.20 25.58 -0.70
N LYS A 650 -18.42 25.86 -1.98
CA LYS A 650 -18.29 24.89 -3.06
C LYS A 650 -16.86 24.87 -3.55
N ILE A 651 -16.35 23.68 -3.79
CA ILE A 651 -15.01 23.41 -4.29
C ILE A 651 -15.08 22.47 -5.49
N ARG A 652 -14.02 22.44 -6.29
CA ARG A 652 -13.93 21.63 -7.51
C ARG A 652 -15.15 21.83 -8.41
N ARG A 653 -15.57 23.09 -8.53
CA ARG A 653 -16.76 23.49 -9.26
C ARG A 653 -16.42 23.73 -10.74
N THR A 654 -17.20 23.18 -11.67
CA THR A 654 -17.10 23.52 -13.10
C THR A 654 -17.71 24.91 -13.36
N PRO A 655 -17.35 25.63 -14.43
CA PRO A 655 -17.89 26.97 -14.70
C PRO A 655 -19.42 27.04 -14.73
N ASP A 656 -20.06 25.99 -15.25
CA ASP A 656 -21.53 25.82 -15.33
C ASP A 656 -22.18 25.23 -14.06
N GLY A 657 -21.39 24.77 -13.09
CA GLY A 657 -21.88 24.14 -11.86
C GLY A 657 -22.46 22.73 -12.06
N GLU A 658 -22.10 22.07 -13.17
CA GLU A 658 -22.49 20.68 -13.43
C GLU A 658 -21.79 19.70 -12.48
N GLU A 659 -20.49 19.88 -12.23
CA GLU A 659 -19.77 19.22 -11.14
C GLU A 659 -19.44 20.24 -10.03
N GLU A 660 -19.71 19.87 -8.77
CA GLU A 660 -19.38 20.64 -7.57
C GLU A 660 -19.39 19.74 -6.32
N THR A 661 -18.55 20.08 -5.34
CA THR A 661 -18.61 19.50 -3.99
C THR A 661 -18.84 20.63 -2.99
N LEU A 662 -19.88 20.53 -2.16
CA LEU A 662 -20.27 21.60 -1.23
C LEU A 662 -19.93 21.21 0.21
N LEU A 663 -19.00 21.92 0.86
CA LEU A 663 -18.82 21.89 2.31
C LEU A 663 -19.74 22.93 2.94
N PHE A 664 -20.58 22.54 3.90
CA PHE A 664 -21.53 23.47 4.51
C PHE A 664 -21.81 23.16 5.98
N TYR A 665 -22.22 24.19 6.71
CA TYR A 665 -22.75 24.10 8.06
C TYR A 665 -24.26 24.32 8.03
N ASP A 666 -25.00 23.51 8.78
CA ASP A 666 -26.43 23.68 9.01
C ASP A 666 -26.67 24.07 10.47
N MET A 667 -27.14 25.30 10.68
CA MET A 667 -27.41 25.84 12.02
C MET A 667 -28.60 25.16 12.71
N ASN A 668 -29.60 24.71 11.94
CA ASN A 668 -30.80 24.09 12.49
C ASN A 668 -30.50 22.73 13.12
N HIS A 669 -29.54 22.00 12.53
CA HIS A 669 -29.15 20.67 12.99
C HIS A 669 -27.81 20.67 13.74
N SER A 670 -27.08 21.79 13.74
CA SER A 670 -25.72 21.90 14.29
C SER A 670 -24.78 20.85 13.69
N THR A 671 -24.77 20.76 12.36
CA THR A 671 -23.96 19.76 11.63
C THR A 671 -23.01 20.42 10.64
N PHE A 672 -21.80 19.89 10.56
CA PHE A 672 -20.86 20.18 9.48
C PHE A 672 -20.83 19.00 8.50
N SER A 673 -21.07 19.28 7.22
CA SER A 673 -21.36 18.27 6.22
C SER A 673 -20.71 18.59 4.87
N VAL A 674 -20.58 17.57 4.03
CA VAL A 674 -20.22 17.68 2.62
C VAL A 674 -21.30 17.05 1.75
N ASP A 675 -21.77 17.78 0.75
CA ASP A 675 -22.62 17.27 -0.33
C ASP A 675 -21.75 16.91 -1.54
N ARG A 676 -21.74 15.62 -1.85
CA ARG A 676 -20.98 15.02 -2.95
C ARG A 676 -21.87 14.60 -4.12
N THR A 677 -23.17 14.87 -4.09
CA THR A 677 -24.15 14.41 -5.10
C THR A 677 -23.83 14.87 -6.52
N LYS A 678 -23.05 15.94 -6.69
CA LYS A 678 -22.56 16.45 -7.97
C LYS A 678 -21.04 16.44 -8.09
N THR A 679 -20.32 15.67 -7.27
CA THR A 679 -18.85 15.69 -7.31
C THR A 679 -18.29 15.15 -8.61
N THR A 680 -18.99 14.19 -9.23
CA THR A 680 -18.52 13.52 -10.44
C THR A 680 -19.66 13.11 -11.36
N LEU A 681 -19.43 13.21 -12.68
CA LEU A 681 -20.26 12.65 -13.74
C LEU A 681 -19.72 11.31 -14.23
N HIS A 682 -18.60 10.83 -13.68
CA HIS A 682 -18.00 9.58 -14.13
C HIS A 682 -18.88 8.39 -13.72
N PRO A 683 -19.43 7.60 -14.65
CA PRO A 683 -20.43 6.58 -14.33
C PRO A 683 -19.90 5.40 -13.52
N GLY A 684 -18.57 5.26 -13.43
CA GLY A 684 -17.91 4.22 -12.64
C GLY A 684 -17.43 4.66 -11.24
N GLU A 685 -17.50 5.96 -10.92
CA GLU A 685 -17.14 6.46 -9.58
C GLU A 685 -18.32 6.26 -8.61
N ARG A 686 -18.02 5.94 -7.34
CA ARG A 686 -19.05 5.73 -6.30
C ARG A 686 -19.29 6.95 -5.43
N CYS A 687 -18.38 7.91 -5.48
CA CYS A 687 -18.43 9.14 -4.71
C CYS A 687 -19.76 9.89 -4.93
N GLY A 688 -20.55 10.02 -3.87
CA GLY A 688 -21.87 10.65 -3.91
C GLY A 688 -22.47 10.83 -2.52
N GLY A 689 -23.73 11.26 -2.46
CA GLY A 689 -24.47 11.43 -1.21
C GLY A 689 -24.02 12.64 -0.37
N ILE A 690 -24.59 12.75 0.83
CA ILE A 690 -24.23 13.76 1.82
C ILE A 690 -23.70 13.02 3.05
N GLN A 691 -22.54 13.42 3.54
CA GLN A 691 -21.97 12.93 4.80
C GLN A 691 -21.64 14.09 5.71
N GLY A 692 -21.58 13.84 7.02
CA GLY A 692 -21.33 14.88 8.00
C GLY A 692 -21.72 14.44 9.40
N GLY A 693 -21.55 15.34 10.35
CA GLY A 693 -21.80 15.04 11.75
C GLY A 693 -21.92 16.29 12.60
N ARG A 694 -22.20 16.06 13.88
CA ARG A 694 -22.48 17.14 14.83
C ARG A 694 -21.24 18.03 15.05
N LEU A 695 -21.45 19.34 14.96
CA LEU A 695 -20.50 20.39 15.32
C LEU A 695 -21.25 21.52 16.03
N ASP A 696 -21.03 21.66 17.33
CA ASP A 696 -21.62 22.73 18.13
C ASP A 696 -20.72 23.97 18.12
N LEU A 697 -21.13 25.03 17.40
CA LEU A 697 -20.38 26.30 17.32
C LEU A 697 -20.53 27.21 18.55
N LEU A 698 -21.55 26.98 19.39
CA LEU A 698 -21.79 27.76 20.62
C LEU A 698 -21.83 29.29 20.42
N GLY A 699 -22.30 29.74 19.26
CA GLY A 699 -22.40 31.17 18.90
C GLY A 699 -21.15 31.76 18.26
N GLU A 700 -20.10 30.97 18.02
CA GLU A 700 -18.96 31.38 17.21
C GLU A 700 -19.28 31.39 15.70
N ASN A 701 -18.52 32.20 14.95
CA ASN A 701 -18.48 32.12 13.50
C ASN A 701 -17.95 30.75 13.06
N LEU A 702 -18.41 30.26 11.90
CA LEU A 702 -17.82 29.08 11.29
C LEU A 702 -16.43 29.45 10.77
N LYS A 703 -15.40 28.75 11.27
CA LYS A 703 -14.03 28.85 10.80
C LYS A 703 -13.64 27.54 10.14
N LEU A 704 -13.28 27.57 8.87
CA LEU A 704 -12.81 26.41 8.13
C LEU A 704 -11.35 26.61 7.74
N HIS A 705 -10.52 25.62 8.04
CA HIS A 705 -9.21 25.44 7.45
C HIS A 705 -9.29 24.24 6.52
N ILE A 706 -9.26 24.49 5.21
CA ILE A 706 -9.51 23.46 4.19
C ILE A 706 -8.21 23.23 3.41
N TYR A 707 -7.86 21.97 3.25
CA TYR A 707 -6.83 21.52 2.33
C TYR A 707 -7.50 20.74 1.21
N LEU A 708 -7.43 21.28 0.00
CA LEU A 708 -7.96 20.69 -1.23
C LEU A 708 -6.82 20.18 -2.11
N ASP A 709 -6.66 18.88 -2.19
CA ASP A 709 -5.74 18.21 -3.11
C ASP A 709 -6.53 17.57 -4.28
N ARG A 710 -5.82 16.97 -5.23
CA ARG A 710 -6.40 16.51 -6.50
C ARG A 710 -7.59 15.57 -6.36
N SER A 711 -7.62 14.73 -5.33
CA SER A 711 -8.82 13.95 -4.99
C SER A 711 -9.17 13.92 -3.50
N MET A 712 -8.63 14.85 -2.72
CA MET A 712 -8.74 14.87 -1.27
C MET A 712 -9.24 16.22 -0.81
N VAL A 713 -10.14 16.20 0.17
CA VAL A 713 -10.59 17.39 0.87
C VAL A 713 -10.54 17.07 2.35
N GLU A 714 -9.72 17.80 3.10
CA GLU A 714 -9.74 17.78 4.55
C GLU A 714 -10.11 19.17 5.06
N ALA A 715 -11.18 19.26 5.85
CA ALA A 715 -11.68 20.53 6.38
C ALA A 715 -11.77 20.49 7.91
N TYR A 716 -11.03 21.38 8.57
CA TYR A 716 -10.99 21.47 10.02
C TYR A 716 -11.85 22.65 10.47
N ALA A 717 -12.96 22.34 11.14
CA ALA A 717 -13.95 23.30 11.56
C ALA A 717 -13.72 23.73 13.02
N ASN A 718 -13.46 25.02 13.22
CA ASN A 718 -13.23 25.69 14.51
C ASN A 718 -12.14 25.03 15.40
N GLY A 719 -11.27 24.22 14.81
CA GLY A 719 -10.28 23.39 15.54
C GLY A 719 -10.93 22.33 16.44
N LEU A 720 -12.15 21.91 16.14
CA LEU A 720 -12.97 21.00 16.97
C LEU A 720 -13.28 19.67 16.27
N LYS A 721 -13.54 19.70 14.96
CA LYS A 721 -13.84 18.52 14.15
C LYS A 721 -13.11 18.61 12.82
N SER A 722 -12.68 17.46 12.32
CA SER A 722 -12.25 17.28 10.94
C SER A 722 -13.42 16.77 10.09
N LEU A 723 -13.35 16.99 8.78
CA LEU A 723 -14.15 16.31 7.78
C LEU A 723 -13.22 15.93 6.63
N THR A 724 -12.96 14.64 6.49
CA THR A 724 -12.14 14.06 5.42
C THR A 724 -13.03 13.47 4.34
N THR A 725 -12.76 13.78 3.08
CA THR A 725 -13.50 13.17 1.98
C THR A 725 -12.72 13.08 0.67
N ARG A 726 -13.20 12.20 -0.21
CA ARG A 726 -12.67 12.01 -1.57
C ARG A 726 -13.51 12.79 -2.58
N VAL A 727 -12.81 13.37 -3.57
CA VAL A 727 -13.44 14.04 -4.71
C VAL A 727 -12.81 13.56 -6.02
N TYR A 728 -13.61 13.06 -6.97
CA TYR A 728 -13.11 12.55 -8.25
C TYR A 728 -13.82 13.18 -9.44
N PRO A 729 -13.72 14.51 -9.63
CA PRO A 729 -14.39 15.18 -10.74
C PRO A 729 -13.92 14.62 -12.07
N SER A 730 -14.88 14.38 -12.97
CA SER A 730 -14.62 13.78 -14.27
C SER A 730 -14.16 14.81 -15.29
N ARG A 731 -14.52 16.09 -15.11
CA ARG A 731 -14.14 17.20 -15.97
C ARG A 731 -12.87 17.87 -15.47
N LYS A 732 -11.96 18.18 -16.40
CA LYS A 732 -10.66 18.82 -16.09
C LYS A 732 -10.79 20.29 -15.70
N ASP A 733 -11.92 20.94 -16.01
CA ASP A 733 -12.20 22.34 -15.68
C ASP A 733 -12.94 22.52 -14.36
N ALA A 734 -13.14 21.44 -13.58
CA ALA A 734 -13.69 21.44 -12.23
C ALA A 734 -12.68 22.00 -11.21
N LEU A 735 -12.35 23.29 -11.32
CA LEU A 735 -11.28 23.97 -10.57
C LEU A 735 -11.77 25.19 -9.79
N GLY A 736 -13.04 25.57 -9.93
CA GLY A 736 -13.61 26.77 -9.33
C GLY A 736 -14.01 26.60 -7.87
N LEU A 737 -14.21 27.75 -7.22
CA LEU A 737 -14.69 27.90 -5.85
C LEU A 737 -15.89 28.86 -5.82
N GLU A 738 -16.83 28.67 -4.90
CA GLU A 738 -17.98 29.57 -4.71
C GLU A 738 -18.39 29.58 -3.22
N ILE A 739 -18.48 30.74 -2.59
CA ILE A 739 -19.14 30.89 -1.28
C ILE A 739 -20.64 30.71 -1.48
N TRP A 740 -21.26 29.89 -0.65
CA TRP A 740 -22.65 29.53 -0.75
C TRP A 740 -23.39 29.80 0.56
N GLY A 741 -24.63 30.26 0.45
CA GLY A 741 -25.55 30.42 1.58
C GLY A 741 -27.00 30.48 1.10
N ASP A 742 -27.93 30.01 1.93
CA ASP A 742 -29.38 30.11 1.70
C ASP A 742 -29.98 31.47 2.10
N GLY A 743 -29.14 32.38 2.61
CA GLY A 743 -29.47 33.76 2.98
C GLY A 743 -28.25 34.68 2.86
N GLU A 744 -28.35 35.87 3.43
CA GLU A 744 -27.24 36.83 3.46
C GLU A 744 -26.23 36.43 4.52
N LEU A 745 -24.94 36.47 4.19
CA LEU A 745 -23.83 36.21 5.11
C LEU A 745 -22.68 37.18 4.86
N VAL A 746 -21.78 37.28 5.83
CA VAL A 746 -20.55 38.06 5.72
C VAL A 746 -19.35 37.12 5.76
N VAL A 747 -18.51 37.18 4.73
CA VAL A 747 -17.19 36.56 4.73
C VAL A 747 -16.25 37.46 5.53
N LYS A 748 -16.06 37.13 6.81
CA LYS A 748 -15.19 37.87 7.73
C LYS A 748 -13.74 37.79 7.27
N SER A 749 -13.33 36.62 6.78
CA SER A 749 -12.05 36.46 6.10
C SER A 749 -12.02 35.29 5.15
N LEU A 750 -11.28 35.44 4.06
CA LEU A 750 -10.94 34.35 3.15
C LEU A 750 -9.52 34.56 2.63
N ASP A 751 -8.69 33.55 2.85
CA ASP A 751 -7.32 33.49 2.36
C ASP A 751 -7.08 32.17 1.63
N ILE A 752 -6.48 32.25 0.44
CA ILE A 752 -6.27 31.09 -0.44
C ILE A 752 -4.83 31.08 -0.94
N TRP A 753 -4.16 29.95 -0.80
CA TRP A 753 -2.82 29.71 -1.33
C TRP A 753 -2.81 28.51 -2.27
N ASP A 754 -2.00 28.57 -3.31
CA ASP A 754 -1.55 27.36 -4.00
C ASP A 754 -0.74 26.50 -3.03
N MET A 755 -0.83 25.19 -3.18
CA MET A 755 0.01 24.24 -2.44
C MET A 755 1.01 23.56 -3.38
N GLN A 756 2.22 23.32 -2.89
CA GLN A 756 3.25 22.54 -3.59
C GLN A 756 3.12 21.05 -3.27
N ALA A 757 3.68 20.20 -4.14
CA ALA A 757 3.77 18.76 -3.90
C ALA A 757 4.82 18.44 -2.83
N ILE A 758 4.63 17.31 -2.11
CA ILE A 758 5.57 16.83 -1.08
C ILE A 758 6.72 15.96 -1.63
N TRP A 759 6.75 15.73 -2.94
CA TRP A 759 7.63 14.78 -3.64
C TRP A 759 8.71 15.45 -4.48
#